data_AF-A0A8J3JT41-F1
#
_entry.id   AF-A0A8J3JT41-F1
#
_cell.length_a   1.000
_cell.length_b   1.000
_cell.length_c   1.000
_cell.angle_alpha   90.00
_cell.angle_beta   90.00
_cell.angle_gamma   90.00
#
_symmetry.space_group_name_H-M   'P 1'
#
loop_
_entity.id
_entity.type
_entity.pdbx_description
1 polymer ?
#
loop_
_entity_poly.entity_id
_entity_poly.type
_entity_poly.pdbx_seq_one_letter_code
_entity_poly.pdbx_strand_id
1 'polypeptide(L)'
;MSPRTRPRAPRAIAAACAVALILTGPAASAGDREHPHGIPAVQLERLDRGLVAAATADGTFLSWRLRGHEVTGHTDTGLAGPAFHVYRDGQRIATVTDSTNYLDRDGTPGSAYRVAAVVGDAEVDLSDEVSPWSGNHLDVPLRKPADGVTPAGEAYTYSVNDVSVGDVDGDGQYEYVVKWDPSNSKDVSQVGYTGPVYIDTYELDGTLLHRIDLGVNVRAGAHYVQFLVYDFDGDGRSEMMFKTAPGTKVIRYRPDGSVASERYITMPRQDRAAGYTHQDDYRLSAAGYYEHVVDMFLGWHRHPEVVAGRWPATLEDAFGIPRAYTYPLSGADARALADYFVDVYAPGRSTRNNLRAFQGFIVDGPEYLTVFEGGTGRELETIPYKPGRTDDGLRWGDYAMARIEPANRVDRFLATVAYLDGRRPSAVFARGYYTRTTLVAYHWNGKRLTEDWYADSGWVPMSNPFNDSPHGRDGTDPEYATLTTQGAHSLSVADVDADGRQEIVYGGATLDDDGSLLYSSFAPLPPGSADPGAVVRVGHGDALHVTDIDPERPGLEIYMVHEGGTFAPYGHALRDARTGEVIFGDYTGRDTGRGMVGDVAPEVRGLEVWPAMPPNAADLGIGLFSADGDLLAPTTPGTNMSIRWAADMTTQIVNGTATTVLQTPTVDDWRRGRLLTAEGTLANNGTKGNPALVADVFGDWREELLLRTADSTALRIHLSTEVTERKMFTLMHDPQYRADIARQQTSYNQPAYPGFYLASDVDWAKVPMPDYWAPGSVDALRDALDGCVRSGDVRARDAHRLTALLVHADGQVRGGNADAAAGALRRFVQQLDGPGVSAAARAALAYQADSIIRMLT
;
A
#
# COMPACT_ATOMS: atom_id res chain seq x y z
N MET A 1 10.96 -91.23 -5.42
CA MET A 1 9.60 -91.82 -5.40
C MET A 1 8.75 -91.07 -6.42
N SER A 2 8.46 -91.75 -7.52
CA SER A 2 7.55 -91.35 -8.62
C SER A 2 6.08 -91.25 -8.14
N PRO A 3 5.10 -90.80 -8.98
CA PRO A 3 5.15 -89.87 -10.12
C PRO A 3 3.84 -89.02 -10.27
N ARG A 4 3.69 -88.14 -11.30
CA ARG A 4 2.80 -88.26 -12.50
C ARG A 4 1.95 -86.95 -12.57
N THR A 5 1.62 -86.28 -13.67
CA THR A 5 1.87 -86.36 -15.12
C THR A 5 1.29 -85.09 -15.76
N ARG A 6 1.90 -84.56 -16.83
CA ARG A 6 1.27 -83.63 -17.80
C ARG A 6 0.78 -84.40 -19.04
N PRO A 7 -0.15 -83.84 -19.84
CA PRO A 7 0.22 -83.29 -21.17
C PRO A 7 -0.52 -81.95 -21.49
N ARG A 8 0.10 -80.90 -22.08
CA ARG A 8 0.32 -80.55 -23.53
C ARG A 8 -0.92 -80.76 -24.43
N ALA A 9 -1.37 -79.90 -25.36
CA ALA A 9 -1.14 -78.53 -25.92
C ALA A 9 -2.28 -78.35 -27.02
N PRO A 10 -2.58 -77.20 -27.72
CA PRO A 10 -1.61 -76.24 -28.29
C PRO A 10 -1.99 -74.73 -28.45
N ARG A 11 -0.92 -73.91 -28.59
CA ARG A 11 -0.64 -72.75 -29.48
C ARG A 11 -1.71 -71.62 -29.61
N ALA A 12 -1.39 -70.31 -29.52
CA ALA A 12 -0.31 -69.62 -30.25
C ALA A 12 0.02 -68.19 -29.70
N ILE A 13 1.33 -67.87 -29.66
CA ILE A 13 2.05 -66.61 -30.04
C ILE A 13 1.71 -65.33 -29.22
N ALA A 14 2.51 -64.88 -28.22
CA ALA A 14 3.84 -64.21 -28.24
C ALA A 14 3.80 -62.79 -28.87
N ALA A 15 4.33 -61.70 -28.32
CA ALA A 15 5.52 -61.39 -27.52
C ALA A 15 5.37 -59.92 -27.00
N ALA A 16 6.13 -59.31 -26.10
CA ALA A 16 7.13 -59.66 -25.08
C ALA A 16 7.34 -58.35 -24.27
N CYS A 17 7.51 -58.43 -22.95
CA CYS A 17 8.13 -57.37 -22.15
C CYS A 17 8.93 -58.06 -21.05
N ALA A 18 10.26 -57.96 -21.12
CA ALA A 18 11.16 -58.44 -20.09
C ALA A 18 12.17 -57.33 -19.76
N VAL A 19 12.28 -57.12 -18.45
CA VAL A 19 13.19 -56.28 -17.70
C VAL A 19 14.64 -56.73 -17.88
N ALA A 20 15.59 -55.79 -17.91
CA ALA A 20 16.92 -55.99 -17.35
C ALA A 20 17.54 -54.64 -16.94
N LEU A 21 18.14 -54.64 -15.74
CA LEU A 21 18.92 -53.57 -15.09
C LEU A 21 20.00 -52.95 -16.00
N ILE A 22 20.41 -51.70 -15.71
CA ILE A 22 21.83 -51.27 -15.70
C ILE A 22 21.99 -49.85 -15.09
N LEU A 23 22.93 -49.76 -14.12
CA LEU A 23 23.85 -48.68 -13.73
C LEU A 23 23.36 -47.23 -13.57
N THR A 24 23.54 -46.74 -12.35
CA THR A 24 23.51 -45.34 -11.91
C THR A 24 24.58 -44.49 -12.60
N GLY A 25 24.15 -43.57 -13.47
CA GLY A 25 24.89 -42.38 -13.89
C GLY A 25 24.30 -41.13 -13.22
N PRO A 26 25.03 -40.00 -13.16
CA PRO A 26 24.58 -38.81 -12.44
C PRO A 26 23.29 -38.30 -13.09
N ALA A 27 22.26 -38.06 -12.27
CA ALA A 27 21.09 -37.35 -12.71
C ALA A 27 21.55 -35.98 -13.20
N ALA A 28 21.47 -35.76 -14.51
CA ALA A 28 21.52 -34.43 -15.07
C ALA A 28 20.47 -33.60 -14.33
N SER A 29 20.93 -32.55 -13.67
CA SER A 29 20.07 -31.46 -13.21
C SER A 29 19.11 -31.12 -14.34
N ALA A 30 17.81 -31.24 -14.08
CA ALA A 30 16.83 -30.54 -14.89
C ALA A 30 17.17 -29.07 -14.74
N GLY A 31 17.94 -28.55 -15.70
CA GLY A 31 18.31 -27.15 -15.75
C GLY A 31 17.06 -26.30 -15.72
N ASP A 32 17.15 -25.23 -14.94
CA ASP A 32 16.24 -24.10 -14.96
C ASP A 32 15.83 -23.82 -16.40
N ARG A 33 14.52 -23.93 -16.67
CA ARG A 33 13.97 -23.31 -17.85
C ARG A 33 13.95 -21.82 -17.54
N GLU A 34 14.96 -21.10 -18.02
CA GLU A 34 14.88 -19.66 -18.22
C GLU A 34 13.48 -19.33 -18.77
N HIS A 35 12.73 -18.55 -18.00
CA HIS A 35 11.48 -17.97 -18.47
C HIS A 35 11.78 -17.10 -19.71
N PRO A 36 10.91 -17.12 -20.74
CA PRO A 36 11.15 -16.38 -21.97
C PRO A 36 11.37 -14.89 -21.65
N HIS A 37 12.33 -14.27 -22.35
CA HIS A 37 12.80 -12.90 -22.19
C HIS A 37 11.68 -11.88 -21.99
N GLY A 38 11.29 -11.64 -20.73
CA GLY A 38 10.33 -10.60 -20.36
C GLY A 38 10.87 -9.19 -20.66
N ILE A 39 9.97 -8.21 -20.65
CA ILE A 39 10.33 -6.80 -20.84
C ILE A 39 11.27 -6.40 -19.68
N PRO A 40 12.46 -5.83 -19.95
CA PRO A 40 13.52 -5.69 -18.95
C PRO A 40 13.28 -4.58 -17.91
N ALA A 41 12.32 -3.68 -18.17
CA ALA A 41 12.04 -2.48 -17.37
C ALA A 41 10.95 -2.69 -16.31
N VAL A 42 10.89 -1.79 -15.33
CA VAL A 42 9.86 -1.78 -14.27
C VAL A 42 8.48 -1.49 -14.86
N GLN A 43 7.46 -2.25 -14.50
CA GLN A 43 6.08 -2.00 -14.89
C GLN A 43 5.51 -0.81 -14.12
N LEU A 44 5.11 0.26 -14.80
CA LEU A 44 4.38 1.39 -14.22
C LEU A 44 3.18 1.76 -15.11
N GLU A 45 2.30 2.62 -14.62
CA GLU A 45 1.04 2.91 -15.31
C GLU A 45 1.22 3.72 -16.59
N ARG A 46 0.32 3.50 -17.54
CA ARG A 46 0.24 4.31 -18.76
C ARG A 46 -0.59 5.57 -18.50
N LEU A 47 0.05 6.61 -18.01
CA LEU A 47 -0.66 7.86 -17.71
C LEU A 47 -0.94 8.73 -18.94
N ASP A 48 -2.12 9.34 -18.95
CA ASP A 48 -2.48 10.40 -19.89
C ASP A 48 -1.70 11.70 -19.55
N ARG A 49 -2.02 12.79 -20.24
CA ARG A 49 -1.33 14.07 -20.03
C ARG A 49 -1.65 14.69 -18.67
N GLY A 50 -2.72 14.27 -17.99
CA GLY A 50 -3.15 14.82 -16.70
C GLY A 50 -3.33 16.34 -16.76
N LEU A 51 -3.77 16.90 -17.89
CA LEU A 51 -3.93 18.34 -18.03
C LEU A 51 -5.02 18.82 -17.07
N VAL A 52 -4.71 19.82 -16.26
CA VAL A 52 -5.66 20.47 -15.36
C VAL A 52 -5.64 21.98 -15.58
N ALA A 53 -6.79 22.62 -15.36
CA ALA A 53 -6.95 24.06 -15.43
C ALA A 53 -7.69 24.56 -14.19
N ALA A 54 -7.14 25.55 -13.49
CA ALA A 54 -7.72 26.14 -12.29
C ALA A 54 -7.77 27.66 -12.39
N ALA A 55 -8.92 28.26 -12.09
CA ALA A 55 -9.03 29.71 -12.00
C ALA A 55 -8.27 30.25 -10.77
N THR A 56 -7.51 31.31 -10.99
CA THR A 56 -6.80 32.07 -9.96
C THR A 56 -7.16 33.55 -10.04
N ALA A 57 -6.67 34.36 -9.10
CA ALA A 57 -6.86 35.81 -9.16
C ALA A 57 -6.14 36.46 -10.36
N ASP A 58 -5.09 35.82 -10.88
CA ASP A 58 -4.21 36.37 -11.92
C ASP A 58 -4.43 35.76 -13.31
N GLY A 59 -5.39 34.83 -13.45
CA GLY A 59 -5.69 34.12 -14.70
C GLY A 59 -6.04 32.65 -14.48
N THR A 60 -6.00 31.85 -15.55
CA THR A 60 -6.12 30.39 -15.49
C THR A 60 -4.73 29.76 -15.33
N PHE A 61 -4.50 29.09 -14.22
CA PHE A 61 -3.34 28.24 -14.02
C PHE A 61 -3.57 26.89 -14.71
N LEU A 62 -2.58 26.42 -15.47
CA LEU A 62 -2.57 25.15 -16.17
C LEU A 62 -1.40 24.32 -15.67
N SER A 63 -1.59 23.01 -15.53
CA SER A 63 -0.52 22.07 -15.20
C SER A 63 -0.74 20.74 -15.92
N TRP A 64 0.32 20.04 -16.27
CA TRP A 64 0.26 18.73 -16.94
C TRP A 64 1.51 17.89 -16.67
N ARG A 65 1.41 16.59 -16.91
CA ARG A 65 2.49 15.66 -16.59
C ARG A 65 3.60 15.78 -17.62
N LEU A 66 4.85 15.74 -17.18
CA LEU A 66 5.92 15.19 -18.00
C LEU A 66 5.94 13.67 -17.74
N ARG A 67 5.80 12.85 -18.78
CA ARG A 67 5.80 11.39 -18.61
C ARG A 67 7.22 10.84 -18.68
N GLY A 68 7.49 9.73 -18.02
CA GLY A 68 8.87 9.24 -17.84
C GLY A 68 9.59 9.00 -19.17
N HIS A 69 8.89 8.45 -20.16
CA HIS A 69 9.45 8.13 -21.48
C HIS A 69 9.73 9.38 -22.34
N GLU A 70 9.30 10.55 -21.89
CA GLU A 70 9.54 11.85 -22.53
C GLU A 70 10.79 12.54 -22.00
N VAL A 71 11.33 12.05 -20.89
CA VAL A 71 12.58 12.57 -20.32
C VAL A 71 13.74 12.14 -21.23
N THR A 72 14.62 13.08 -21.55
CA THR A 72 15.76 12.87 -22.46
C THR A 72 17.11 13.28 -21.87
N GLY A 73 17.12 13.80 -20.63
CA GLY A 73 18.29 14.26 -19.91
C GLY A 73 17.90 15.28 -18.85
N HIS A 74 18.79 16.23 -18.57
CA HIS A 74 18.60 17.30 -17.59
C HIS A 74 19.04 18.66 -18.12
N THR A 75 18.62 19.70 -17.43
CA THR A 75 19.02 21.11 -17.58
C THR A 75 19.47 21.65 -16.23
N ASP A 76 19.88 22.92 -16.17
CA ASP A 76 20.24 23.58 -14.91
C ASP A 76 19.06 23.71 -13.93
N THR A 77 17.82 23.66 -14.44
CA THR A 77 16.61 23.97 -13.65
C THR A 77 15.60 22.82 -13.59
N GLY A 78 15.82 21.72 -14.28
CA GLY A 78 14.87 20.62 -14.38
C GLY A 78 15.38 19.45 -15.22
N LEU A 79 14.49 18.52 -15.51
CA LEU A 79 14.69 17.48 -16.50
C LEU A 79 14.44 18.01 -17.91
N ALA A 80 15.22 17.50 -18.87
CA ALA A 80 15.04 17.80 -20.28
C ALA A 80 13.98 16.88 -20.90
N GLY A 81 13.17 17.42 -21.80
CA GLY A 81 12.10 16.70 -22.49
C GLY A 81 11.49 17.57 -23.59
N PRO A 82 10.33 17.20 -24.14
CA PRO A 82 9.68 17.99 -25.18
C PRO A 82 9.32 19.40 -24.69
N ALA A 83 9.19 20.30 -25.67
CA ALA A 83 8.46 21.55 -25.47
C ALA A 83 6.96 21.27 -25.55
N PHE A 84 6.14 22.16 -25.00
CA PHE A 84 4.69 22.02 -25.02
C PHE A 84 4.04 23.26 -25.64
N HIS A 85 3.23 23.07 -26.67
CA HIS A 85 2.32 24.12 -27.14
C HIS A 85 1.07 24.13 -26.28
N VAL A 86 0.70 25.30 -25.78
CA VAL A 86 -0.52 25.51 -24.99
C VAL A 86 -1.58 26.14 -25.89
N TYR A 87 -2.77 25.56 -25.89
CA TYR A 87 -3.91 26.00 -26.68
C TYR A 87 -5.04 26.48 -25.76
N ARG A 88 -5.65 27.61 -26.15
CA ARG A 88 -6.93 28.08 -25.60
C ARG A 88 -7.91 28.26 -26.74
N ASP A 89 -9.10 27.66 -26.63
CA ASP A 89 -10.19 27.77 -27.61
C ASP A 89 -9.71 27.44 -29.05
N GLY A 90 -8.83 26.44 -29.17
CA GLY A 90 -8.23 25.99 -30.43
C GLY A 90 -7.10 26.89 -30.98
N GLN A 91 -6.72 27.97 -30.29
CA GLN A 91 -5.61 28.83 -30.67
C GLN A 91 -4.39 28.62 -29.77
N ARG A 92 -3.21 28.47 -30.37
CA ARG A 92 -1.95 28.39 -29.62
C ARG A 92 -1.66 29.74 -28.96
N ILE A 93 -1.50 29.73 -27.64
CA ILE A 93 -1.21 30.92 -26.83
C ILE A 93 0.22 30.95 -26.29
N ALA A 94 0.87 29.79 -26.14
CA ALA A 94 2.23 29.71 -25.60
C ALA A 94 3.03 28.50 -26.10
N THR A 95 4.34 28.54 -25.86
CA THR A 95 5.27 27.41 -25.97
C THR A 95 6.07 27.36 -24.69
N VAL A 96 5.95 26.26 -23.93
CA VAL A 96 6.59 26.07 -22.62
C VAL A 96 7.71 25.04 -22.75
N THR A 97 8.92 25.40 -22.32
CA THR A 97 10.14 24.59 -22.54
C THR A 97 10.83 24.15 -21.26
N ASP A 98 10.56 24.81 -20.15
CA ASP A 98 11.28 24.77 -18.87
C ASP A 98 10.44 24.27 -17.69
N SER A 99 9.12 24.16 -17.86
CA SER A 99 8.19 23.55 -16.89
C SER A 99 7.13 22.71 -17.59
N THR A 100 6.18 22.18 -16.82
CA THR A 100 4.92 21.62 -17.33
C THR A 100 3.71 22.30 -16.70
N ASN A 101 3.81 23.61 -16.49
CA ASN A 101 2.70 24.47 -16.10
C ASN A 101 2.72 25.80 -16.86
N TYR A 102 1.62 26.54 -16.79
CA TYR A 102 1.49 27.84 -17.44
C TYR A 102 0.39 28.67 -16.79
N LEU A 103 0.60 29.98 -16.62
CA LEU A 103 -0.44 30.91 -16.20
C LEU A 103 -0.95 31.73 -17.38
N ASP A 104 -2.15 31.43 -17.86
CA ASP A 104 -2.85 32.24 -18.86
C ASP A 104 -3.60 33.40 -18.20
N ARG A 105 -3.02 34.60 -18.26
CA ARG A 105 -3.63 35.83 -17.71
C ARG A 105 -4.90 36.28 -18.42
N ASP A 106 -5.11 35.83 -19.65
CA ASP A 106 -6.28 36.18 -20.47
C ASP A 106 -7.37 35.08 -20.41
N GLY A 107 -7.12 34.01 -19.66
CA GLY A 107 -8.02 32.89 -19.47
C GLY A 107 -9.31 33.27 -18.75
N THR A 108 -10.43 32.63 -19.12
CA THR A 108 -11.74 32.83 -18.49
C THR A 108 -12.37 31.51 -18.07
N PRO A 109 -13.40 31.51 -17.19
CA PRO A 109 -14.12 30.27 -16.84
C PRO A 109 -14.78 29.54 -18.02
N GLY A 110 -14.99 30.21 -19.15
CA GLY A 110 -15.55 29.61 -20.37
C GLY A 110 -14.50 29.15 -21.39
N SER A 111 -13.21 29.32 -21.08
CA SER A 111 -12.12 28.91 -21.95
C SER A 111 -11.93 27.40 -21.93
N ALA A 112 -11.47 26.83 -23.04
CA ALA A 112 -11.15 25.41 -23.17
C ALA A 112 -9.67 25.23 -23.52
N TYR A 113 -8.98 24.36 -22.79
CA TYR A 113 -7.53 24.20 -22.90
C TYR A 113 -7.11 22.82 -23.38
N ARG A 114 -6.04 22.79 -24.16
CA ARG A 114 -5.29 21.59 -24.56
C ARG A 114 -3.81 21.88 -24.54
N VAL A 115 -2.99 20.84 -24.37
CA VAL A 115 -1.54 20.94 -24.53
C VAL A 115 -1.06 19.89 -25.53
N ALA A 116 -0.08 20.26 -26.35
CA ALA A 116 0.54 19.35 -27.31
C ALA A 116 2.04 19.24 -27.05
N ALA A 117 2.56 18.03 -26.88
CA ALA A 117 4.00 17.80 -26.88
C ALA A 117 4.58 18.06 -28.28
N VAL A 118 5.75 18.70 -28.32
CA VAL A 118 6.46 19.08 -29.55
C VAL A 118 7.82 18.38 -29.58
N VAL A 119 8.04 17.58 -30.61
CA VAL A 119 9.30 16.85 -30.83
C VAL A 119 9.83 17.20 -32.22
N GLY A 120 11.02 17.80 -32.26
CA GLY A 120 11.49 18.49 -33.46
C GLY A 120 10.56 19.64 -33.81
N ASP A 121 10.01 19.64 -35.03
CA ASP A 121 9.07 20.65 -35.51
C ASP A 121 7.60 20.15 -35.54
N ALA A 122 7.30 18.99 -34.95
CA ALA A 122 5.99 18.35 -35.03
C ALA A 122 5.29 18.23 -33.67
N GLU A 123 3.98 18.46 -33.66
CA GLU A 123 3.11 18.10 -32.53
C GLU A 123 2.79 16.60 -32.60
N VAL A 124 3.00 15.91 -31.49
CA VAL A 124 2.98 14.43 -31.47
C VAL A 124 2.02 13.82 -30.46
N ASP A 125 1.53 14.62 -29.52
CA ASP A 125 0.63 14.16 -28.46
C ASP A 125 -0.21 15.34 -27.96
N LEU A 126 -1.41 15.48 -28.52
CA LEU A 126 -2.39 16.49 -28.13
C LEU A 126 -3.28 15.91 -27.03
N SER A 127 -3.37 16.60 -25.90
CA SER A 127 -4.23 16.20 -24.79
C SER A 127 -5.72 16.30 -25.12
N ASP A 128 -6.52 15.65 -24.28
CA ASP A 128 -7.92 15.98 -24.15
C ASP A 128 -8.13 17.43 -23.69
N GLU A 129 -9.35 17.91 -23.93
CA GLU A 129 -9.75 19.27 -23.64
C GLU A 129 -10.26 19.39 -22.22
N VAL A 130 -9.78 20.40 -21.49
CA VAL A 130 -10.23 20.67 -20.12
C VAL A 130 -10.80 22.07 -19.98
N SER A 131 -11.77 22.20 -19.09
CA SER A 131 -12.33 23.48 -18.67
C SER A 131 -11.75 23.89 -17.32
N PRO A 132 -11.50 25.18 -17.08
CA PRO A 132 -11.04 25.66 -15.79
C PRO A 132 -12.03 25.36 -14.67
N TRP A 133 -11.51 24.85 -13.56
CA TRP A 133 -12.25 24.83 -12.30
C TRP A 133 -12.46 26.27 -11.80
N SER A 134 -13.48 26.47 -10.96
CA SER A 134 -13.80 27.77 -10.38
C SER A 134 -12.76 28.28 -9.37
N GLY A 135 -11.83 27.42 -8.95
CA GLY A 135 -10.74 27.72 -8.04
C GLY A 135 -9.67 26.63 -8.07
N ASN A 136 -8.89 26.53 -7.00
CA ASN A 136 -7.77 25.60 -6.87
C ASN A 136 -8.17 24.20 -6.34
N HIS A 137 -9.43 23.80 -6.48
CA HIS A 137 -9.87 22.48 -6.10
C HIS A 137 -11.04 21.98 -6.96
N LEU A 138 -11.17 20.66 -6.98
CA LEU A 138 -12.28 19.93 -7.57
C LEU A 138 -12.97 19.11 -6.47
N ASP A 139 -14.30 19.12 -6.45
CA ASP A 139 -15.10 18.24 -5.60
C ASP A 139 -15.61 17.06 -6.44
N VAL A 140 -15.08 15.85 -6.19
CA VAL A 140 -15.60 14.59 -6.74
C VAL A 140 -16.82 14.20 -5.91
N PRO A 141 -18.05 14.25 -6.45
CA PRO A 141 -19.24 13.96 -5.67
C PRO A 141 -19.30 12.47 -5.33
N LEU A 142 -19.59 12.17 -4.06
CA LEU A 142 -19.60 10.81 -3.52
C LEU A 142 -20.98 10.40 -3.05
N ARG A 143 -21.21 9.08 -3.01
CA ARG A 143 -22.47 8.51 -2.55
C ARG A 143 -22.32 7.95 -1.15
N LYS A 144 -22.50 8.84 -0.17
CA LYS A 144 -22.44 8.51 1.24
C LYS A 144 -23.33 7.30 1.59
N PRO A 145 -22.77 6.23 2.20
CA PRO A 145 -23.56 5.12 2.72
C PRO A 145 -24.56 5.59 3.78
N ALA A 146 -25.68 4.88 3.88
CA ALA A 146 -26.67 5.15 4.92
C ALA A 146 -26.12 4.82 6.31
N ASP A 147 -26.53 5.61 7.29
CA ASP A 147 -26.26 5.36 8.72
C ASP A 147 -26.85 4.01 9.17
N GLY A 148 -26.33 3.46 10.26
CA GLY A 148 -26.74 2.15 10.76
C GLY A 148 -26.79 2.07 12.28
N VAL A 149 -27.18 0.88 12.78
CA VAL A 149 -27.27 0.58 14.21
C VAL A 149 -26.61 -0.78 14.47
N THR A 150 -25.76 -0.87 15.49
CA THR A 150 -25.09 -2.11 15.88
C THR A 150 -26.05 -3.07 16.60
N PRO A 151 -25.68 -4.35 16.77
CA PRO A 151 -26.46 -5.28 17.61
C PRO A 151 -26.68 -4.81 19.05
N ALA A 152 -25.81 -3.93 19.57
CA ALA A 152 -25.94 -3.33 20.89
C ALA A 152 -26.87 -2.09 20.93
N GLY A 153 -27.48 -1.71 19.79
CA GLY A 153 -28.36 -0.54 19.70
C GLY A 153 -27.63 0.80 19.53
N GLU A 154 -26.33 0.79 19.28
CA GLU A 154 -25.53 1.99 19.05
C GLU A 154 -25.67 2.45 17.60
N ALA A 155 -26.14 3.69 17.39
CA ALA A 155 -26.20 4.30 16.07
C ALA A 155 -24.80 4.74 15.61
N TYR A 156 -24.53 4.64 14.31
CA TYR A 156 -23.31 5.12 13.68
C TYR A 156 -23.60 5.74 12.31
N THR A 157 -22.79 6.73 11.95
CA THR A 157 -22.79 7.38 10.63
C THR A 157 -21.51 7.04 9.87
N TYR A 158 -21.37 7.51 8.63
CA TYR A 158 -20.16 7.33 7.82
C TYR A 158 -19.43 8.64 7.51
N SER A 159 -18.12 8.53 7.37
CA SER A 159 -17.25 9.53 6.75
C SER A 159 -16.34 8.87 5.72
N VAL A 160 -15.99 9.61 4.67
CA VAL A 160 -14.86 9.26 3.81
C VAL A 160 -13.62 9.14 4.68
N ASN A 161 -12.73 8.21 4.38
CA ASN A 161 -11.53 7.96 5.15
C ASN A 161 -10.31 7.87 4.22
N ASP A 162 -9.45 6.86 4.38
CA ASP A 162 -8.28 6.67 3.52
C ASP A 162 -8.69 6.41 2.06
N VAL A 163 -7.89 6.93 1.13
CA VAL A 163 -8.07 6.80 -0.32
C VAL A 163 -6.80 6.22 -0.93
N SER A 164 -6.98 5.38 -1.95
CA SER A 164 -5.91 4.94 -2.85
C SER A 164 -6.33 5.22 -4.29
N VAL A 165 -5.41 5.09 -5.25
CA VAL A 165 -5.63 5.37 -6.67
C VAL A 165 -5.12 4.23 -7.55
N GLY A 166 -5.76 4.08 -8.70
CA GLY A 166 -5.33 3.19 -9.78
C GLY A 166 -6.14 3.48 -11.04
N ASP A 167 -5.51 3.36 -12.20
CA ASP A 167 -6.21 3.39 -13.49
C ASP A 167 -6.90 2.04 -13.65
N VAL A 168 -8.20 1.96 -13.39
CA VAL A 168 -8.93 0.68 -13.33
C VAL A 168 -9.59 0.29 -14.64
N ASP A 169 -9.60 1.19 -15.63
CA ASP A 169 -10.19 0.97 -16.94
C ASP A 169 -9.23 1.17 -18.12
N GLY A 170 -7.98 1.49 -17.84
CA GLY A 170 -6.86 1.56 -18.76
C GLY A 170 -6.88 2.81 -19.64
N ASP A 171 -7.57 3.88 -19.25
CA ASP A 171 -7.67 5.13 -20.02
C ASP A 171 -6.52 6.12 -19.72
N GLY A 172 -5.75 5.88 -18.67
CA GLY A 172 -4.60 6.66 -18.23
C GLY A 172 -4.91 7.76 -17.21
N GLN A 173 -6.15 7.82 -16.73
CA GLN A 173 -6.57 8.61 -15.58
C GLN A 173 -6.67 7.72 -14.35
N TYR A 174 -6.58 8.34 -13.16
CA TYR A 174 -6.76 7.60 -11.92
C TYR A 174 -8.21 7.62 -11.48
N GLU A 175 -8.75 6.44 -11.14
CA GLU A 175 -9.92 6.31 -10.30
C GLU A 175 -9.52 6.36 -8.82
N TYR A 176 -10.48 6.80 -8.00
CA TYR A 176 -10.31 6.99 -6.57
C TYR A 176 -11.01 5.86 -5.80
N VAL A 177 -10.21 5.03 -5.13
CA VAL A 177 -10.68 3.94 -4.29
C VAL A 177 -10.86 4.45 -2.86
N VAL A 178 -12.10 4.62 -2.44
CA VAL A 178 -12.49 5.32 -1.21
C VAL A 178 -12.92 4.33 -0.13
N LYS A 179 -12.23 4.33 1.01
CA LYS A 179 -12.71 3.65 2.22
C LYS A 179 -13.72 4.53 2.96
N TRP A 180 -14.88 3.96 3.28
CA TRP A 180 -15.84 4.56 4.21
C TRP A 180 -15.65 3.99 5.60
N ASP A 181 -15.36 4.87 6.55
CA ASP A 181 -15.19 4.50 7.95
C ASP A 181 -16.47 4.84 8.74
N PRO A 182 -17.05 3.88 9.48
CA PRO A 182 -18.16 4.17 10.36
C PRO A 182 -17.65 4.96 11.58
N SER A 183 -18.44 5.92 12.06
CA SER A 183 -18.12 6.78 13.23
C SER A 183 -17.82 6.03 14.53
N ASN A 184 -18.12 4.73 14.58
CA ASN A 184 -17.83 3.83 15.69
C ASN A 184 -16.74 2.79 15.35
N SER A 185 -15.86 3.06 14.38
CA SER A 185 -14.63 2.30 14.19
C SER A 185 -13.78 2.27 15.46
N LYS A 186 -12.85 1.30 15.56
CA LYS A 186 -12.13 1.00 16.80
C LYS A 186 -10.65 0.81 16.53
N ASP A 187 -9.81 1.38 17.38
CA ASP A 187 -8.47 0.82 17.57
C ASP A 187 -8.61 -0.62 18.11
N VAL A 188 -7.66 -1.50 17.84
CA VAL A 188 -7.76 -2.91 18.27
C VAL A 188 -7.85 -3.08 19.79
N SER A 189 -7.34 -2.11 20.56
CA SER A 189 -7.44 -2.11 22.03
C SER A 189 -8.81 -1.68 22.58
N GLN A 190 -9.70 -1.18 21.71
CA GLN A 190 -10.99 -0.61 22.10
C GLN A 190 -12.11 -1.63 21.92
N VAL A 191 -12.99 -1.70 22.92
CA VAL A 191 -14.13 -2.61 22.95
C VAL A 191 -15.35 -2.00 22.24
N GLY A 192 -16.13 -2.83 21.55
CA GLY A 192 -17.40 -2.44 20.94
C GLY A 192 -17.58 -3.00 19.53
N TYR A 193 -18.85 -3.07 19.11
CA TYR A 193 -19.21 -3.34 17.72
C TYR A 193 -18.78 -2.18 16.81
N THR A 194 -18.58 -2.48 15.54
CA THR A 194 -18.41 -1.48 14.48
C THR A 194 -19.48 -1.66 13.41
N GLY A 195 -19.79 -0.57 12.69
CA GLY A 195 -20.44 -0.70 11.38
C GLY A 195 -19.56 -1.49 10.39
N PRO A 196 -20.13 -1.96 9.26
CA PRO A 196 -19.34 -2.55 8.18
C PRO A 196 -18.44 -1.49 7.53
N VAL A 197 -17.37 -1.96 6.90
CA VAL A 197 -16.50 -1.11 6.07
C VAL A 197 -16.96 -1.22 4.61
N TYR A 198 -16.99 -0.09 3.90
CA TYR A 198 -17.23 -0.06 2.45
C TYR A 198 -16.00 0.45 1.72
N ILE A 199 -15.68 -0.18 0.58
CA ILE A 199 -14.69 0.29 -0.38
C ILE A 199 -15.41 0.63 -1.69
N ASP A 200 -15.40 1.90 -2.08
CA ASP A 200 -15.98 2.36 -3.35
C ASP A 200 -14.89 2.66 -4.37
N THR A 201 -15.21 2.60 -5.67
CA THR A 201 -14.34 3.14 -6.73
C THR A 201 -15.10 4.19 -7.54
N TYR A 202 -14.51 5.38 -7.67
CA TYR A 202 -15.09 6.52 -8.37
C TYR A 202 -14.17 7.01 -9.49
N GLU A 203 -14.76 7.35 -10.63
CA GLU A 203 -14.11 8.20 -11.64
C GLU A 203 -14.01 9.64 -11.13
N LEU A 204 -13.13 10.45 -11.75
CA LEU A 204 -12.91 11.86 -11.37
C LEU A 204 -14.19 12.72 -11.46
N ASP A 205 -15.15 12.34 -12.30
CA ASP A 205 -16.43 13.04 -12.45
C ASP A 205 -17.48 12.67 -11.36
N GLY A 206 -17.15 11.71 -10.48
CA GLY A 206 -18.01 11.21 -9.41
C GLY A 206 -18.90 10.03 -9.81
N THR A 207 -18.68 9.43 -10.97
CA THR A 207 -19.32 8.17 -11.35
C THR A 207 -18.87 7.05 -10.41
N LEU A 208 -19.81 6.52 -9.61
CA LEU A 208 -19.58 5.35 -8.76
C LEU A 208 -19.60 4.07 -9.61
N LEU A 209 -18.44 3.46 -9.82
CA LEU A 209 -18.31 2.22 -10.58
C LEU A 209 -18.92 1.03 -9.82
N HIS A 210 -18.54 0.87 -8.55
CA HIS A 210 -19.03 -0.20 -7.68
C HIS A 210 -18.72 0.08 -6.20
N ARG A 211 -19.35 -0.71 -5.30
CA ARG A 211 -19.09 -0.74 -3.86
C ARG A 211 -18.80 -2.16 -3.41
N ILE A 212 -17.77 -2.35 -2.61
CA ILE A 212 -17.48 -3.59 -1.88
C ILE A 212 -17.90 -3.38 -0.43
N ASP A 213 -18.89 -4.14 0.02
CA ASP A 213 -19.34 -4.21 1.42
C ASP A 213 -18.63 -5.38 2.09
N LEU A 214 -17.74 -5.10 3.05
CA LEU A 214 -16.95 -6.15 3.72
C LEU A 214 -17.79 -7.00 4.68
N GLY A 215 -19.02 -6.57 4.99
CA GLY A 215 -19.92 -7.27 5.89
C GLY A 215 -19.50 -7.14 7.36
N VAL A 216 -20.10 -7.98 8.19
CA VAL A 216 -19.96 -7.89 9.65
C VAL A 216 -18.71 -8.57 10.21
N ASN A 217 -18.08 -9.45 9.42
CA ASN A 217 -16.96 -10.28 9.86
C ASN A 217 -15.59 -9.65 9.58
N VAL A 218 -15.58 -8.37 9.19
CA VAL A 218 -14.40 -7.52 9.11
C VAL A 218 -14.64 -6.30 9.97
N ARG A 219 -13.85 -6.14 11.03
CA ARG A 219 -13.99 -5.04 11.99
C ARG A 219 -13.44 -3.74 11.40
N ALA A 220 -14.08 -2.61 11.70
CA ALA A 220 -13.65 -1.30 11.21
C ALA A 220 -12.60 -0.67 12.12
N GLY A 221 -11.55 -0.11 11.53
CA GLY A 221 -10.46 0.59 12.21
C GLY A 221 -9.17 0.55 11.41
N ALA A 222 -8.21 1.40 11.78
CA ALA A 222 -6.94 1.59 11.07
C ALA A 222 -6.17 0.28 10.83
N HIS A 223 -6.11 -0.60 11.82
CA HIS A 223 -5.25 -1.80 11.78
C HIS A 223 -5.87 -3.01 11.08
N TYR A 224 -7.13 -2.95 10.61
CA TYR A 224 -7.84 -4.13 10.09
C TYR A 224 -7.75 -4.30 8.58
N VAL A 225 -8.29 -3.34 7.81
CA VAL A 225 -8.41 -3.44 6.35
C VAL A 225 -7.30 -2.62 5.73
N GLN A 226 -6.37 -3.33 5.09
CA GLN A 226 -5.30 -2.74 4.28
C GLN A 226 -5.60 -3.09 2.82
N PHE A 227 -5.91 -2.08 1.99
CA PHE A 227 -6.42 -2.25 0.63
C PHE A 227 -5.45 -1.75 -0.44
N LEU A 228 -4.84 -2.69 -1.16
CA LEU A 228 -3.91 -2.38 -2.24
C LEU A 228 -4.67 -2.17 -3.54
N VAL A 229 -4.24 -1.18 -4.32
CA VAL A 229 -4.77 -0.83 -5.65
C VAL A 229 -3.60 -0.68 -6.61
N TYR A 230 -3.50 -1.58 -7.58
CA TYR A 230 -2.37 -1.66 -8.51
C TYR A 230 -2.69 -2.58 -9.69
N ASP A 231 -2.07 -2.36 -10.85
CA ASP A 231 -2.05 -3.32 -11.95
C ASP A 231 -1.05 -4.44 -11.62
N PHE A 232 -1.53 -5.55 -11.06
CA PHE A 232 -0.68 -6.64 -10.61
C PHE A 232 -0.30 -7.63 -11.71
N ASP A 233 -1.10 -7.75 -12.78
CA ASP A 233 -0.84 -8.71 -13.87
C ASP A 233 -0.22 -8.11 -15.13
N GLY A 234 -0.17 -6.78 -15.23
CA GLY A 234 0.41 -6.05 -16.34
C GLY A 234 -0.50 -5.99 -17.56
N ASP A 235 -1.82 -5.96 -17.38
CA ASP A 235 -2.79 -5.77 -18.47
C ASP A 235 -3.12 -4.29 -18.74
N GLY A 236 -2.60 -3.36 -17.92
CA GLY A 236 -2.85 -1.92 -18.00
C GLY A 236 -4.06 -1.46 -17.21
N ARG A 237 -4.64 -2.30 -16.35
CA ARG A 237 -5.79 -1.97 -15.49
C ARG A 237 -5.51 -2.42 -14.07
N SER A 238 -5.75 -1.54 -13.12
CA SER A 238 -5.52 -1.82 -11.71
C SER A 238 -6.56 -2.79 -11.14
N GLU A 239 -6.10 -3.79 -10.39
CA GLU A 239 -6.92 -4.57 -9.48
C GLU A 239 -6.90 -4.00 -8.06
N MET A 240 -7.79 -4.54 -7.23
CA MET A 240 -7.75 -4.34 -5.79
C MET A 240 -7.51 -5.67 -5.07
N MET A 241 -6.69 -5.65 -4.02
CA MET A 241 -6.39 -6.84 -3.22
C MET A 241 -6.41 -6.55 -1.73
N PHE A 242 -7.23 -7.28 -0.97
CA PHE A 242 -7.32 -7.13 0.49
C PHE A 242 -8.02 -8.28 1.22
N LYS A 243 -7.87 -8.25 2.54
CA LYS A 243 -8.52 -9.19 3.46
C LYS A 243 -10.04 -9.06 3.43
N THR A 244 -10.72 -10.19 3.26
CA THR A 244 -12.18 -10.31 3.25
C THR A 244 -12.63 -11.44 4.18
N ALA A 245 -13.95 -11.65 4.30
CA ALA A 245 -14.52 -12.64 5.19
C ALA A 245 -15.89 -13.12 4.67
N PRO A 246 -16.50 -14.18 5.26
CA PRO A 246 -17.90 -14.48 5.00
C PRO A 246 -18.79 -13.24 5.21
N GLY A 247 -19.69 -12.96 4.27
CA GLY A 247 -20.53 -11.76 4.29
C GLY A 247 -20.06 -10.66 3.33
N THR A 248 -18.79 -10.68 2.90
CA THR A 248 -18.29 -9.70 1.92
C THR A 248 -19.01 -9.84 0.57
N LYS A 249 -19.46 -8.71 0.00
CA LYS A 249 -20.20 -8.65 -1.26
C LYS A 249 -19.84 -7.44 -2.12
N VAL A 250 -19.98 -7.63 -3.42
CA VAL A 250 -19.83 -6.59 -4.45
C VAL A 250 -21.21 -6.10 -4.84
N ILE A 251 -21.39 -4.78 -4.81
CA ILE A 251 -22.60 -4.06 -5.17
C ILE A 251 -22.31 -3.22 -6.41
N ARG A 252 -23.11 -3.40 -7.45
CA ARG A 252 -23.08 -2.55 -8.65
C ARG A 252 -24.29 -1.66 -8.71
N TYR A 253 -24.14 -0.51 -9.35
CA TYR A 253 -25.20 0.48 -9.47
C TYR A 253 -25.60 0.68 -10.93
N ARG A 254 -26.85 1.08 -11.15
CA ARG A 254 -27.30 1.65 -12.42
C ARG A 254 -26.93 3.14 -12.48
N PRO A 255 -26.97 3.78 -13.67
CA PRO A 255 -26.73 5.22 -13.79
C PRO A 255 -27.66 6.08 -12.91
N ASP A 256 -28.91 5.65 -12.70
CA ASP A 256 -29.87 6.32 -11.79
C ASP A 256 -29.53 6.16 -10.29
N GLY A 257 -28.54 5.34 -10.00
CA GLY A 257 -28.01 5.04 -8.70
C GLY A 257 -28.72 3.97 -7.88
N SER A 258 -29.73 3.32 -8.43
CA SER A 258 -30.29 2.11 -7.85
C SER A 258 -29.32 0.94 -7.91
N VAL A 259 -29.42 0.01 -6.96
CA VAL A 259 -28.61 -1.23 -6.96
C VAL A 259 -28.98 -2.09 -8.18
N ALA A 260 -27.99 -2.37 -9.02
CA ALA A 260 -28.08 -3.24 -10.18
C ALA A 260 -27.94 -4.72 -9.79
N SER A 261 -26.96 -5.05 -8.94
CA SER A 261 -26.73 -6.40 -8.43
C SER A 261 -25.91 -6.42 -7.15
N GLU A 262 -26.11 -7.45 -6.33
CA GLU A 262 -25.28 -7.79 -5.18
C GLU A 262 -24.77 -9.22 -5.33
N ARG A 263 -23.48 -9.46 -5.10
CA ARG A 263 -22.88 -10.81 -5.18
C ARG A 263 -21.87 -10.99 -4.06
N TYR A 264 -22.04 -12.04 -3.26
CA TYR A 264 -21.01 -12.45 -2.31
C TYR A 264 -19.76 -12.92 -3.05
N ILE A 265 -18.59 -12.71 -2.43
CA ILE A 265 -17.36 -13.39 -2.85
C ILE A 265 -17.50 -14.90 -2.72
N THR A 266 -16.65 -15.64 -3.41
CA THR A 266 -16.65 -17.09 -3.39
C THR A 266 -16.09 -17.59 -2.07
N MET A 267 -16.93 -18.25 -1.27
CA MET A 267 -16.46 -19.02 -0.12
C MET A 267 -15.66 -20.26 -0.59
N PRO A 268 -14.41 -20.45 -0.10
CA PRO A 268 -13.60 -21.61 -0.43
C PRO A 268 -14.32 -22.94 -0.15
N ARG A 269 -14.04 -23.96 -0.97
CA ARG A 269 -14.76 -25.25 -0.91
C ARG A 269 -14.64 -25.94 0.44
N GLN A 270 -13.48 -25.83 1.08
CA GLN A 270 -13.23 -26.40 2.40
C GLN A 270 -14.13 -25.77 3.46
N ASP A 271 -14.34 -24.46 3.39
CA ASP A 271 -15.11 -23.71 4.37
C ASP A 271 -16.61 -23.97 4.20
N ARG A 272 -17.07 -24.05 2.96
CA ARG A 272 -18.44 -24.50 2.68
C ARG A 272 -18.67 -25.95 3.14
N ALA A 273 -17.67 -26.83 2.99
CA ALA A 273 -17.75 -28.21 3.49
C ALA A 273 -17.72 -28.30 5.02
N ALA A 274 -17.05 -27.35 5.68
CA ALA A 274 -17.06 -27.17 7.14
C ALA A 274 -18.37 -26.55 7.66
N GLY A 275 -19.26 -26.08 6.78
CA GLY A 275 -20.59 -25.60 7.11
C GLY A 275 -20.71 -24.08 7.26
N TYR A 276 -19.66 -23.32 6.96
CA TYR A 276 -19.70 -21.86 7.02
C TYR A 276 -20.64 -21.28 5.96
N THR A 277 -21.22 -20.12 6.25
CA THR A 277 -22.13 -19.40 5.34
C THR A 277 -21.85 -17.89 5.35
N HIS A 278 -22.27 -17.18 4.31
CA HIS A 278 -22.16 -15.70 4.29
C HIS A 278 -23.19 -15.03 5.23
N GLN A 279 -24.03 -15.79 5.92
CA GLN A 279 -24.98 -15.30 6.92
C GLN A 279 -24.42 -15.41 8.35
N ASP A 280 -23.27 -16.05 8.52
CA ASP A 280 -22.64 -16.21 9.82
C ASP A 280 -22.19 -14.84 10.37
N ASP A 281 -22.36 -14.63 11.67
CA ASP A 281 -21.89 -13.44 12.40
C ASP A 281 -20.95 -13.89 13.52
N TYR A 282 -19.66 -13.69 13.33
CA TYR A 282 -18.62 -14.09 14.28
C TYR A 282 -18.31 -12.98 15.30
N ARG A 283 -19.05 -11.87 15.30
CA ARG A 283 -18.86 -10.81 16.29
C ARG A 283 -19.43 -11.26 17.64
N LEU A 284 -18.55 -11.41 18.62
CA LEU A 284 -18.96 -11.84 19.95
C LEU A 284 -19.77 -10.75 20.68
N SER A 285 -20.87 -11.16 21.30
CA SER A 285 -21.49 -10.37 22.37
C SER A 285 -20.67 -10.51 23.66
N ALA A 286 -20.93 -9.66 24.66
CA ALA A 286 -20.31 -9.81 25.98
C ALA A 286 -20.51 -11.19 26.61
N ALA A 287 -21.72 -11.74 26.49
CA ALA A 287 -22.00 -13.10 26.93
C ALA A 287 -21.27 -14.15 26.07
N GLY A 288 -21.25 -13.95 24.74
CA GLY A 288 -20.54 -14.84 23.82
C GLY A 288 -19.04 -14.92 24.09
N TYR A 289 -18.40 -13.80 24.42
CA TYR A 289 -16.99 -13.80 24.80
C TYR A 289 -16.73 -14.53 26.12
N TYR A 290 -17.61 -14.36 27.12
CA TYR A 290 -17.49 -15.13 28.35
C TYR A 290 -17.60 -16.65 28.08
N GLU A 291 -18.54 -17.08 27.24
CA GLU A 291 -18.64 -18.50 26.84
C GLU A 291 -17.39 -18.97 26.09
N HIS A 292 -16.81 -18.15 25.21
CA HIS A 292 -15.54 -18.44 24.54
C HIS A 292 -14.39 -18.66 25.55
N VAL A 293 -14.30 -17.85 26.61
CA VAL A 293 -13.31 -18.04 27.68
C VAL A 293 -13.55 -19.36 28.43
N VAL A 294 -14.82 -19.70 28.72
CA VAL A 294 -15.18 -20.98 29.35
C VAL A 294 -14.73 -22.16 28.47
N ASP A 295 -14.96 -22.08 27.16
CA ASP A 295 -14.57 -23.12 26.20
C ASP A 295 -13.03 -23.24 26.07
N MET A 296 -12.32 -22.12 26.05
CA MET A 296 -10.86 -22.10 26.13
C MET A 296 -10.37 -22.83 27.39
N PHE A 297 -10.98 -22.57 28.55
CA PHE A 297 -10.61 -23.20 29.81
C PHE A 297 -10.93 -24.69 29.86
N LEU A 298 -12.10 -25.10 29.34
CA LEU A 298 -12.43 -26.52 29.15
C LEU A 298 -11.38 -27.25 28.30
N GLY A 299 -10.88 -26.58 27.27
CA GLY A 299 -9.85 -27.08 26.36
C GLY A 299 -8.42 -27.09 26.92
N TRP A 300 -8.16 -26.46 28.08
CA TRP A 300 -6.80 -26.14 28.55
C TRP A 300 -5.83 -27.32 28.54
N HIS A 301 -6.24 -28.47 29.10
CA HIS A 301 -5.43 -29.70 29.16
C HIS A 301 -5.02 -30.28 27.79
N ARG A 302 -5.64 -29.83 26.70
CA ARG A 302 -5.33 -30.25 25.32
C ARG A 302 -4.56 -29.19 24.56
N HIS A 303 -4.39 -27.99 25.12
CA HIS A 303 -3.66 -26.93 24.44
C HIS A 303 -2.23 -27.40 24.13
N PRO A 304 -1.70 -27.24 22.91
CA PRO A 304 -0.40 -27.79 22.52
C PRO A 304 0.75 -27.39 23.45
N GLU A 305 0.75 -26.15 23.94
CA GLU A 305 1.77 -25.63 24.86
C GLU A 305 1.68 -26.24 26.27
N VAL A 306 0.47 -26.61 26.72
CA VAL A 306 0.24 -27.30 28.00
C VAL A 306 0.68 -28.75 27.89
N VAL A 307 0.30 -29.43 26.81
CA VAL A 307 0.71 -30.83 26.53
C VAL A 307 2.23 -30.93 26.39
N ALA A 308 2.87 -29.93 25.78
CA ALA A 308 4.32 -29.87 25.66
C ALA A 308 5.04 -29.50 26.97
N GLY A 309 4.31 -29.19 28.05
CA GLY A 309 4.88 -28.78 29.34
C GLY A 309 5.55 -27.40 29.32
N ARG A 310 5.26 -26.57 28.31
CA ARG A 310 5.78 -25.19 28.20
C ARG A 310 4.90 -24.21 28.97
N TRP A 311 3.61 -24.48 29.07
CA TRP A 311 2.65 -23.73 29.89
C TRP A 311 2.22 -24.51 31.14
N PRO A 312 1.68 -23.82 32.16
CA PRO A 312 1.22 -24.47 33.37
C PRO A 312 0.18 -25.55 33.10
N ALA A 313 0.34 -26.70 33.78
CA ALA A 313 -0.54 -27.85 33.59
C ALA A 313 -2.01 -27.57 33.98
N THR A 314 -2.23 -26.59 34.87
CA THR A 314 -3.56 -26.13 35.28
C THR A 314 -3.66 -24.60 35.19
N LEU A 315 -4.89 -24.10 35.10
CA LEU A 315 -5.18 -22.67 35.08
C LEU A 315 -4.91 -22.04 36.44
N GLU A 316 -5.15 -22.76 37.54
CA GLU A 316 -4.81 -22.28 38.88
C GLU A 316 -3.32 -21.99 39.03
N ASP A 317 -2.45 -22.86 38.48
CA ASP A 317 -1.02 -22.61 38.45
C ASP A 317 -0.69 -21.39 37.58
N ALA A 318 -1.38 -21.22 36.44
CA ALA A 318 -1.21 -20.06 35.58
C ALA A 318 -1.65 -18.74 36.25
N PHE A 319 -2.67 -18.79 37.10
CA PHE A 319 -3.15 -17.64 37.86
C PHE A 319 -2.42 -17.44 39.20
N GLY A 320 -1.61 -18.40 39.63
CA GLY A 320 -0.90 -18.36 40.91
C GLY A 320 -1.81 -18.57 42.13
N ILE A 321 -2.89 -19.36 41.98
CA ILE A 321 -3.82 -19.72 43.06
C ILE A 321 -3.72 -21.20 43.43
N PRO A 322 -4.17 -21.62 44.63
CA PRO A 322 -4.19 -23.03 45.00
C PRO A 322 -5.08 -23.85 44.05
N ARG A 323 -4.58 -25.01 43.61
CA ARG A 323 -5.35 -25.96 42.78
C ARG A 323 -6.60 -26.42 43.52
N ALA A 324 -7.75 -26.29 42.88
CA ALA A 324 -9.05 -26.63 43.44
C ALA A 324 -9.79 -27.69 42.62
N TYR A 325 -9.43 -27.86 41.34
CA TYR A 325 -10.15 -28.70 40.39
C TYR A 325 -9.31 -29.85 39.84
N THR A 326 -9.99 -30.80 39.20
CA THR A 326 -9.36 -31.94 38.50
C THR A 326 -9.52 -31.75 37.00
N TYR A 327 -8.48 -32.10 36.24
CA TYR A 327 -8.49 -32.03 34.77
C TYR A 327 -8.76 -33.41 34.16
N PRO A 328 -9.52 -33.51 33.04
CA PRO A 328 -10.18 -32.42 32.31
C PRO A 328 -11.28 -31.75 33.15
N LEU A 329 -11.39 -30.42 33.04
CA LEU A 329 -12.37 -29.64 33.81
C LEU A 329 -13.80 -30.04 33.43
N SER A 330 -14.69 -30.06 34.41
CA SER A 330 -16.13 -30.07 34.14
C SER A 330 -16.60 -28.69 33.66
N GLY A 331 -17.78 -28.63 33.04
CA GLY A 331 -18.41 -27.35 32.66
C GLY A 331 -18.60 -26.40 33.84
N ALA A 332 -18.88 -26.93 35.04
CA ALA A 332 -19.04 -26.12 36.24
C ALA A 332 -17.69 -25.54 36.73
N ASP A 333 -16.64 -26.37 36.70
CA ASP A 333 -15.31 -25.96 37.17
C ASP A 333 -14.65 -24.95 36.21
N ALA A 334 -14.82 -25.13 34.89
CA ALA A 334 -14.34 -24.17 33.91
C ALA A 334 -15.04 -22.80 34.03
N ARG A 335 -16.35 -22.78 34.30
CA ARG A 335 -17.08 -21.53 34.59
C ARG A 335 -16.60 -20.86 35.87
N ALA A 336 -16.37 -21.62 36.93
CA ALA A 336 -15.83 -21.07 38.18
C ALA A 336 -14.44 -20.43 37.97
N LEU A 337 -13.57 -21.06 37.17
CA LEU A 337 -12.28 -20.48 36.79
C LEU A 337 -12.41 -19.29 35.85
N ALA A 338 -13.37 -19.30 34.92
CA ALA A 338 -13.66 -18.17 34.03
C ALA A 338 -14.18 -16.96 34.82
N ASP A 339 -15.07 -17.16 35.79
CA ASP A 339 -15.53 -16.11 36.70
C ASP A 339 -14.37 -15.52 37.49
N TYR A 340 -13.51 -16.39 38.07
CA TYR A 340 -12.31 -15.92 38.74
C TYR A 340 -11.39 -15.12 37.79
N PHE A 341 -11.17 -15.61 36.58
CA PHE A 341 -10.32 -14.94 35.59
C PHE A 341 -10.85 -13.56 35.24
N VAL A 342 -12.14 -13.47 34.90
CA VAL A 342 -12.78 -12.25 34.40
C VAL A 342 -13.03 -11.23 35.52
N ASP A 343 -13.43 -11.66 36.71
CA ASP A 343 -13.87 -10.76 37.78
C ASP A 343 -12.79 -10.47 38.83
N VAL A 344 -11.76 -11.32 38.93
CA VAL A 344 -10.73 -11.21 39.98
C VAL A 344 -9.33 -11.10 39.39
N TYR A 345 -8.89 -12.08 38.60
CA TYR A 345 -7.53 -12.13 38.09
C TYR A 345 -7.23 -10.94 37.16
N ALA A 346 -8.01 -10.78 36.08
CA ALA A 346 -7.77 -9.74 35.09
C ALA A 346 -7.89 -8.33 35.71
N PRO A 347 -8.95 -7.97 36.47
CA PRO A 347 -9.01 -6.68 37.16
C PRO A 347 -7.89 -6.48 38.20
N GLY A 348 -7.42 -7.57 38.83
CA GLY A 348 -6.29 -7.54 39.76
C GLY A 348 -4.94 -7.27 39.08
N ARG A 349 -4.79 -7.62 37.80
CA ARG A 349 -3.62 -7.29 36.96
C ARG A 349 -3.61 -5.84 36.51
N SER A 350 -4.79 -5.30 36.19
CA SER A 350 -4.98 -3.90 35.83
C SER A 350 -6.44 -3.50 35.99
N THR A 351 -6.69 -2.34 36.61
CA THR A 351 -8.05 -1.80 36.76
C THR A 351 -8.71 -1.42 35.43
N ARG A 352 -7.95 -1.43 34.32
CA ARG A 352 -8.46 -1.21 32.95
C ARG A 352 -9.00 -2.48 32.30
N ASN A 353 -8.77 -3.65 32.88
CA ASN A 353 -9.26 -4.91 32.34
C ASN A 353 -10.75 -5.07 32.69
N ASN A 354 -11.64 -4.85 31.71
CA ASN A 354 -13.08 -5.03 31.85
C ASN A 354 -13.60 -6.07 30.85
N LEU A 355 -13.26 -7.32 31.10
CA LEU A 355 -13.58 -8.43 30.19
C LEU A 355 -15.07 -8.79 30.19
N ARG A 356 -15.85 -8.42 31.21
CA ARG A 356 -17.33 -8.55 31.22
C ARG A 356 -18.01 -7.66 30.17
N ALA A 357 -17.35 -6.60 29.70
CA ALA A 357 -17.88 -5.71 28.67
C ALA A 357 -17.35 -6.04 27.27
N PHE A 358 -16.46 -7.03 27.12
CA PHE A 358 -15.78 -7.32 25.86
C PHE A 358 -16.75 -7.85 24.80
N GLN A 359 -16.92 -7.09 23.71
CA GLN A 359 -17.87 -7.39 22.63
C GLN A 359 -17.42 -6.76 21.31
N GLY A 360 -17.97 -7.26 20.20
CA GLY A 360 -17.78 -6.74 18.85
C GLY A 360 -16.51 -7.18 18.14
N PHE A 361 -15.76 -8.12 18.73
CA PHE A 361 -14.56 -8.73 18.14
C PHE A 361 -14.89 -10.02 17.41
N ILE A 362 -14.09 -10.34 16.39
CA ILE A 362 -14.13 -11.59 15.63
C ILE A 362 -12.88 -12.39 15.99
N VAL A 363 -13.06 -13.45 16.79
CA VAL A 363 -11.94 -14.27 17.30
C VAL A 363 -11.87 -15.65 16.65
N ASP A 364 -12.87 -15.99 15.85
CA ASP A 364 -12.99 -17.23 15.11
C ASP A 364 -13.56 -16.97 13.70
N GLY A 365 -13.92 -18.05 13.00
CA GLY A 365 -14.42 -17.98 11.64
C GLY A 365 -13.34 -17.82 10.56
N PRO A 366 -13.66 -18.15 9.29
CA PRO A 366 -12.74 -18.04 8.17
C PRO A 366 -12.29 -16.60 7.86
N GLU A 367 -11.06 -16.46 7.38
CA GLU A 367 -10.49 -15.22 6.85
C GLU A 367 -9.99 -15.48 5.43
N TYR A 368 -10.20 -14.52 4.53
CA TYR A 368 -9.83 -14.66 3.13
C TYR A 368 -8.97 -13.50 2.65
N LEU A 369 -8.26 -13.72 1.55
CA LEU A 369 -7.66 -12.71 0.70
C LEU A 369 -8.37 -12.77 -0.66
N THR A 370 -8.87 -11.63 -1.14
CA THR A 370 -9.59 -11.56 -2.41
C THR A 370 -8.95 -10.56 -3.36
N VAL A 371 -8.84 -10.94 -4.63
CA VAL A 371 -8.51 -10.05 -5.76
C VAL A 371 -9.80 -9.64 -6.46
N PHE A 372 -9.96 -8.34 -6.73
CA PHE A 372 -11.10 -7.77 -7.44
C PHE A 372 -10.62 -7.02 -8.68
N GLU A 373 -11.33 -7.20 -9.80
CA GLU A 373 -11.16 -6.37 -11.00
C GLU A 373 -11.56 -4.92 -10.66
N GLY A 374 -10.64 -3.95 -10.85
CA GLY A 374 -10.85 -2.57 -10.41
C GLY A 374 -12.07 -1.91 -11.04
N GLY A 375 -12.21 -1.92 -12.37
CA GLY A 375 -13.27 -1.16 -13.05
C GLY A 375 -14.69 -1.62 -12.73
N THR A 376 -14.82 -2.80 -12.12
CA THR A 376 -16.13 -3.44 -11.98
C THR A 376 -16.40 -4.08 -10.62
N GLY A 377 -15.39 -4.15 -9.76
CA GLY A 377 -15.40 -4.83 -8.47
C GLY A 377 -15.60 -6.34 -8.58
N ARG A 378 -15.54 -6.94 -9.77
CA ARG A 378 -15.79 -8.38 -9.94
C ARG A 378 -14.69 -9.16 -9.21
N GLU A 379 -15.09 -10.09 -8.35
CA GLU A 379 -14.15 -11.07 -7.79
C GLU A 379 -13.40 -11.81 -8.91
N LEU A 380 -12.07 -11.84 -8.81
CA LEU A 380 -11.19 -12.60 -9.69
C LEU A 380 -10.74 -13.92 -9.01
N GLU A 381 -10.26 -13.85 -7.77
CA GLU A 381 -9.96 -15.03 -6.95
C GLU A 381 -10.09 -14.73 -5.46
N THR A 382 -10.54 -15.73 -4.69
CA THR A 382 -10.52 -15.71 -3.23
C THR A 382 -9.78 -16.93 -2.69
N ILE A 383 -8.78 -16.70 -1.85
CA ILE A 383 -8.00 -17.74 -1.15
C ILE A 383 -8.12 -17.55 0.38
N PRO A 384 -7.81 -18.57 1.20
CA PRO A 384 -7.65 -18.38 2.64
C PRO A 384 -6.57 -17.34 2.96
N TYR A 385 -6.82 -16.46 3.93
CA TYR A 385 -5.85 -15.47 4.36
C TYR A 385 -4.66 -16.14 5.08
N LYS A 386 -3.44 -15.70 4.76
CA LYS A 386 -2.20 -16.20 5.37
C LYS A 386 -1.42 -15.05 6.05
N PRO A 387 -0.92 -15.24 7.28
CA PRO A 387 -1.19 -16.39 8.15
C PRO A 387 -2.60 -16.31 8.77
N GLY A 388 -3.15 -17.49 9.04
CA GLY A 388 -4.40 -17.62 9.77
C GLY A 388 -4.27 -17.13 11.23
N ARG A 389 -5.42 -16.80 11.82
CA ARG A 389 -5.55 -16.23 13.17
C ARG A 389 -4.92 -17.08 14.29
N THR A 390 -4.99 -18.41 14.16
CA THR A 390 -4.59 -19.39 15.19
C THR A 390 -5.54 -19.43 16.40
N ASP A 391 -5.66 -18.34 17.14
CA ASP A 391 -6.50 -18.20 18.35
C ASP A 391 -6.90 -16.73 18.56
N ASP A 392 -7.56 -16.42 19.66
CA ASP A 392 -8.02 -15.07 20.02
C ASP A 392 -6.90 -14.11 20.50
N GLY A 393 -5.63 -14.45 20.26
CA GLY A 393 -4.47 -13.68 20.68
C GLY A 393 -3.68 -14.32 21.82
N LEU A 394 -4.14 -15.45 22.38
CA LEU A 394 -3.46 -16.16 23.47
C LEU A 394 -2.00 -16.47 23.14
N ARG A 395 -1.70 -17.03 21.97
CA ARG A 395 -0.31 -17.28 21.54
C ARG A 395 0.40 -16.05 20.98
N TRP A 396 -0.36 -15.04 20.56
CA TRP A 396 0.18 -13.75 20.13
C TRP A 396 0.61 -12.87 21.32
N GLY A 397 0.28 -13.25 22.55
CA GLY A 397 0.69 -12.55 23.78
C GLY A 397 -0.31 -11.52 24.29
N ASP A 398 -1.55 -11.56 23.79
CA ASP A 398 -2.61 -10.60 24.14
C ASP A 398 -3.13 -10.74 25.59
N TYR A 399 -2.88 -11.90 26.20
CA TYR A 399 -3.24 -12.20 27.59
C TYR A 399 -2.06 -12.09 28.56
N ALA A 400 -0.82 -11.99 28.06
CA ALA A 400 0.37 -12.19 28.87
C ALA A 400 0.68 -10.97 29.75
N MET A 401 0.48 -9.77 29.20
CA MET A 401 0.82 -8.50 29.85
C MET A 401 -0.22 -8.10 30.92
N ALA A 402 0.08 -7.05 31.70
CA ALA A 402 -0.83 -6.58 32.76
C ALA A 402 -2.17 -6.09 32.21
N ARG A 403 -2.15 -5.40 31.05
CA ARG A 403 -3.36 -5.10 30.28
C ARG A 403 -3.66 -6.31 29.40
N ILE A 404 -4.81 -6.93 29.60
CA ILE A 404 -5.28 -8.09 28.85
C ILE A 404 -6.18 -7.57 27.74
N GLU A 405 -5.78 -7.79 26.48
CA GLU A 405 -6.40 -7.21 25.29
C GLU A 405 -6.60 -8.28 24.23
N PRO A 406 -7.57 -9.20 24.40
CA PRO A 406 -7.86 -10.24 23.41
C PRO A 406 -8.08 -9.63 22.03
N ALA A 407 -7.60 -10.31 20.99
CA ALA A 407 -7.65 -9.88 19.60
C ALA A 407 -6.95 -8.53 19.30
N ASN A 408 -5.85 -8.21 20.00
CA ASN A 408 -5.06 -7.00 19.76
C ASN A 408 -3.88 -7.27 18.82
N ARG A 409 -2.83 -7.96 19.27
CA ARG A 409 -1.60 -8.20 18.49
C ARG A 409 -1.86 -9.07 17.28
N VAL A 410 -2.81 -10.00 17.40
CA VAL A 410 -3.21 -10.87 16.29
C VAL A 410 -3.85 -10.09 15.14
N ASP A 411 -4.59 -9.01 15.40
CA ASP A 411 -5.30 -8.24 14.37
C ASP A 411 -4.57 -6.94 13.99
N ARG A 412 -3.24 -7.01 14.02
CA ARG A 412 -2.35 -5.98 13.50
C ARG A 412 -1.94 -6.32 12.07
N PHE A 413 -2.59 -5.72 11.08
CA PHE A 413 -2.33 -5.99 9.66
C PHE A 413 -1.60 -4.83 8.99
N LEU A 414 -0.69 -5.14 8.07
CA LEU A 414 -0.07 -4.17 7.17
C LEU A 414 -0.06 -4.72 5.73
N ALA A 415 0.04 -3.85 4.73
CA ALA A 415 0.20 -4.26 3.33
C ALA A 415 1.01 -3.23 2.53
N THR A 416 1.67 -3.68 1.46
CA THR A 416 2.31 -2.81 0.46
C THR A 416 2.35 -3.50 -0.91
N VAL A 417 2.64 -2.71 -1.93
CA VAL A 417 3.17 -3.20 -3.21
C VAL A 417 4.69 -3.16 -3.14
N ALA A 418 5.36 -4.11 -3.80
CA ALA A 418 6.82 -4.18 -3.92
C ALA A 418 7.22 -4.76 -5.28
N TYR A 419 8.27 -4.23 -5.91
CA TYR A 419 8.88 -4.78 -7.11
C TYR A 419 9.96 -5.81 -6.76
N LEU A 420 9.53 -6.96 -6.23
CA LEU A 420 10.44 -8.00 -5.72
C LEU A 420 11.30 -8.65 -6.81
N ASP A 421 10.82 -8.73 -8.06
CA ASP A 421 11.63 -9.21 -9.19
C ASP A 421 12.33 -8.06 -9.96
N GLY A 422 12.25 -6.84 -9.40
CA GLY A 422 12.74 -5.60 -10.01
C GLY A 422 11.94 -5.15 -11.23
N ARG A 423 10.78 -5.76 -11.52
CA ARG A 423 10.03 -5.51 -12.75
C ARG A 423 8.53 -5.42 -12.54
N ARG A 424 7.91 -6.43 -11.92
CA ARG A 424 6.46 -6.53 -11.75
C ARG A 424 6.10 -6.33 -10.28
N PRO A 425 4.94 -5.71 -10.03
CA PRO A 425 4.46 -5.51 -8.68
C PRO A 425 3.98 -6.83 -8.06
N SER A 426 4.46 -7.12 -6.85
CA SER A 426 3.94 -8.14 -5.95
C SER A 426 3.17 -7.48 -4.81
N ALA A 427 2.15 -8.18 -4.29
CA ALA A 427 1.40 -7.76 -3.11
C ALA A 427 2.01 -8.40 -1.86
N VAL A 428 2.36 -7.61 -0.87
CA VAL A 428 2.89 -8.09 0.41
C VAL A 428 1.89 -7.80 1.53
N PHE A 429 1.52 -8.84 2.28
CA PHE A 429 0.63 -8.74 3.45
C PHE A 429 1.34 -9.20 4.71
N ALA A 430 1.15 -8.47 5.81
CA ALA A 430 1.76 -8.76 7.09
C ALA A 430 0.73 -8.89 8.20
N ARG A 431 1.03 -9.75 9.19
CA ARG A 431 0.25 -9.90 10.43
C ARG A 431 1.18 -9.95 11.64
N GLY A 432 0.97 -9.02 12.57
CA GLY A 432 1.70 -8.90 13.84
C GLY A 432 3.07 -8.21 13.72
N TYR A 433 3.37 -7.29 14.64
CA TYR A 433 4.68 -6.61 14.74
C TYR A 433 5.22 -6.48 16.16
N TYR A 434 4.37 -6.62 17.19
CA TYR A 434 4.79 -6.50 18.58
C TYR A 434 5.47 -7.76 19.14
N THR A 435 5.01 -8.94 18.70
CA THR A 435 5.46 -10.26 19.16
C THR A 435 5.75 -11.10 17.92
N ARG A 436 4.94 -12.12 17.60
CA ARG A 436 5.06 -12.84 16.34
C ARG A 436 4.80 -11.88 15.19
N THR A 437 5.70 -11.92 14.23
CA THR A 437 5.68 -11.17 12.98
C THR A 437 5.71 -12.11 11.81
N THR A 438 4.88 -11.80 10.82
CA THR A 438 4.73 -12.59 9.60
C THR A 438 4.53 -11.67 8.40
N LEU A 439 5.09 -12.07 7.26
CA LEU A 439 4.93 -11.41 5.98
C LEU A 439 4.77 -12.47 4.90
N VAL A 440 3.86 -12.26 3.95
CA VAL A 440 3.66 -13.12 2.78
C VAL A 440 3.64 -12.25 1.53
N ALA A 441 4.40 -12.65 0.51
CA ALA A 441 4.38 -12.05 -0.80
C ALA A 441 3.55 -12.90 -1.78
N TYR A 442 2.74 -12.22 -2.58
CA TYR A 442 1.94 -12.82 -3.63
C TYR A 442 2.18 -12.15 -4.97
N HIS A 443 2.28 -12.99 -5.98
CA HIS A 443 2.24 -12.61 -7.39
C HIS A 443 0.85 -12.96 -7.97
N TRP A 444 0.26 -12.02 -8.71
CA TRP A 444 -0.94 -12.22 -9.52
C TRP A 444 -0.56 -12.31 -11.01
N ASN A 445 -1.20 -13.21 -11.76
CA ASN A 445 -0.96 -13.41 -13.20
C ASN A 445 -2.22 -13.22 -14.07
N GLY A 446 -3.23 -12.53 -13.53
CA GLY A 446 -4.53 -12.38 -14.18
C GLY A 446 -5.49 -13.55 -14.00
N LYS A 447 -5.02 -14.65 -13.37
CA LYS A 447 -5.82 -15.88 -13.20
C LYS A 447 -5.69 -16.51 -11.83
N ARG A 448 -4.51 -16.44 -11.22
CA ARG A 448 -4.22 -17.10 -9.94
C ARG A 448 -3.16 -16.36 -9.13
N LEU A 449 -3.42 -16.21 -7.83
CA LEU A 449 -2.46 -15.84 -6.81
C LEU A 449 -1.48 -16.99 -6.55
N THR A 450 -0.20 -16.67 -6.65
CA THR A 450 0.89 -17.57 -6.29
C THR A 450 1.66 -16.93 -5.14
N GLU A 451 1.93 -17.70 -4.10
CA GLU A 451 2.81 -17.28 -3.02
C GLU A 451 4.26 -17.30 -3.52
N ASP A 452 4.95 -16.17 -3.41
CA ASP A 452 6.37 -16.06 -3.75
C ASP A 452 7.23 -16.55 -2.59
N TRP A 453 6.99 -15.99 -1.39
CA TRP A 453 7.65 -16.38 -0.14
C TRP A 453 6.77 -16.10 1.08
N TYR A 454 7.16 -16.65 2.24
CA TYR A 454 6.52 -16.43 3.53
C TYR A 454 7.55 -16.39 4.66
N ALA A 455 7.72 -15.22 5.27
CA ALA A 455 8.57 -15.00 6.42
C ALA A 455 7.75 -15.07 7.72
N ASP A 456 8.24 -15.80 8.72
CA ASP A 456 7.55 -16.01 10.00
C ASP A 456 8.56 -16.12 11.13
N SER A 457 8.58 -15.11 12.01
CA SER A 457 9.44 -15.11 13.20
C SER A 457 9.21 -16.30 14.15
N GLY A 458 8.11 -17.03 13.97
CA GLY A 458 7.67 -18.04 14.90
C GLY A 458 7.03 -17.42 16.14
N TRP A 459 6.67 -18.26 17.09
CA TRP A 459 5.98 -17.81 18.30
C TRP A 459 7.01 -17.32 19.32
N VAL A 460 6.75 -16.19 19.97
CA VAL A 460 7.58 -15.80 21.12
C VAL A 460 7.34 -16.78 22.27
N PRO A 461 8.38 -17.46 22.80
CA PRO A 461 8.20 -18.37 23.92
C PRO A 461 7.67 -17.64 25.16
N MET A 462 6.56 -18.17 25.69
CA MET A 462 5.95 -17.74 26.95
C MET A 462 5.89 -18.93 27.89
N SER A 463 6.32 -18.73 29.13
CA SER A 463 6.21 -19.72 30.21
C SER A 463 4.81 -19.75 30.82
N ASN A 464 4.06 -18.64 30.71
CA ASN A 464 2.69 -18.52 31.18
C ASN A 464 1.93 -17.48 30.33
N PRO A 465 0.90 -17.85 29.56
CA PRO A 465 0.24 -16.93 28.65
C PRO A 465 -0.64 -15.87 29.35
N PHE A 466 -0.82 -15.94 30.67
CA PHE A 466 -1.59 -14.96 31.46
C PHE A 466 -0.70 -14.02 32.29
N ASN A 467 0.60 -14.33 32.40
CA ASN A 467 1.54 -13.54 33.18
C ASN A 467 2.99 -13.74 32.69
N ASP A 468 3.32 -13.09 31.57
CA ASP A 468 4.66 -13.07 31.01
C ASP A 468 4.88 -11.72 30.27
N SER A 469 6.06 -11.52 29.68
CA SER A 469 6.40 -10.31 28.93
C SER A 469 7.04 -10.68 27.59
N PRO A 470 6.24 -10.95 26.54
CA PRO A 470 6.74 -11.43 25.25
C PRO A 470 7.40 -10.34 24.39
N HIS A 471 7.35 -9.07 24.80
CA HIS A 471 8.01 -7.99 24.06
C HIS A 471 9.53 -8.06 24.20
N GLY A 472 10.25 -7.74 23.13
CA GLY A 472 11.72 -7.68 23.11
C GLY A 472 12.42 -9.06 23.14
N ARG A 473 11.67 -10.16 22.95
CA ARG A 473 12.20 -11.52 22.91
C ARG A 473 12.11 -12.09 21.51
N ASP A 474 13.05 -12.97 21.20
CA ASP A 474 13.10 -13.70 19.93
C ASP A 474 11.91 -14.63 19.76
N GLY A 475 11.45 -14.77 18.52
CA GLY A 475 10.54 -15.81 18.11
C GLY A 475 11.23 -17.18 18.03
N THR A 476 10.46 -18.23 17.76
CA THR A 476 10.98 -19.61 17.69
C THR A 476 11.67 -19.96 16.38
N ASP A 477 11.50 -19.16 15.32
CA ASP A 477 12.12 -19.43 14.03
C ASP A 477 13.59 -18.98 14.02
N PRO A 478 14.56 -19.83 13.63
CA PRO A 478 15.98 -19.49 13.71
C PRO A 478 16.43 -18.38 12.74
N GLU A 479 15.73 -18.17 11.63
CA GLU A 479 16.07 -17.15 10.62
C GLU A 479 15.36 -15.83 10.93
N TYR A 480 14.08 -15.90 11.22
CA TYR A 480 13.22 -14.72 11.36
C TYR A 480 12.99 -14.29 12.81
N ALA A 481 13.57 -14.98 13.80
CA ALA A 481 13.39 -14.75 15.24
C ALA A 481 13.49 -13.27 15.64
N THR A 482 14.37 -12.51 14.99
CA THR A 482 14.66 -11.13 15.36
C THR A 482 13.64 -10.10 14.82
N LEU A 483 12.74 -10.50 13.91
CA LEU A 483 11.67 -9.63 13.39
C LEU A 483 10.68 -9.17 14.46
N THR A 484 10.51 -9.98 15.51
CA THR A 484 9.60 -9.67 16.61
C THR A 484 9.89 -8.28 17.19
N THR A 485 8.87 -7.48 17.51
CA THR A 485 9.02 -6.15 18.12
C THR A 485 9.67 -5.10 17.20
N GLN A 486 10.02 -5.40 15.94
CA GLN A 486 10.66 -4.42 15.05
C GLN A 486 9.65 -3.62 14.19
N GLY A 487 8.53 -4.23 13.80
CA GLY A 487 7.61 -3.59 12.86
C GLY A 487 7.02 -2.28 13.39
N ALA A 488 6.76 -1.34 12.48
CA ALA A 488 6.06 -0.09 12.79
C ALA A 488 4.55 -0.24 12.55
N HIS A 489 3.77 0.81 12.83
CA HIS A 489 2.40 0.93 12.33
C HIS A 489 2.28 1.25 10.82
N SER A 490 3.36 0.98 10.10
CA SER A 490 3.51 1.06 8.64
C SER A 490 4.69 0.15 8.26
N LEU A 491 5.00 0.10 6.99
CA LEU A 491 6.23 -0.48 6.43
C LEU A 491 6.60 0.34 5.18
N SER A 492 7.81 0.21 4.67
CA SER A 492 8.21 0.82 3.40
C SER A 492 8.80 -0.21 2.45
N VAL A 493 8.99 0.19 1.20
CA VAL A 493 9.74 -0.57 0.20
C VAL A 493 10.74 0.35 -0.48
N ALA A 494 11.91 -0.18 -0.79
CA ALA A 494 12.98 0.55 -1.47
C ALA A 494 14.01 -0.46 -1.97
N ASP A 495 14.70 -0.13 -3.07
CA ASP A 495 15.94 -0.82 -3.47
C ASP A 495 17.06 -0.31 -2.56
N VAL A 496 17.22 -0.94 -1.39
CA VAL A 496 18.16 -0.47 -0.37
C VAL A 496 19.58 -0.95 -0.65
N ASP A 497 19.76 -2.01 -1.43
CA ASP A 497 21.06 -2.62 -1.67
C ASP A 497 21.61 -2.43 -3.11
N ALA A 498 20.83 -1.77 -3.96
CA ALA A 498 21.10 -1.35 -5.32
C ALA A 498 21.23 -2.51 -6.33
N ASP A 499 20.43 -3.57 -6.15
CA ASP A 499 20.36 -4.70 -7.08
C ASP A 499 19.23 -4.59 -8.13
N GLY A 500 18.41 -3.52 -8.03
CA GLY A 500 17.28 -3.24 -8.91
C GLY A 500 15.95 -3.83 -8.44
N ARG A 501 15.90 -4.47 -7.27
CA ARG A 501 14.70 -5.04 -6.64
C ARG A 501 14.37 -4.24 -5.39
N GLN A 502 13.15 -4.41 -4.88
CA GLN A 502 12.72 -3.69 -3.69
C GLN A 502 12.65 -4.63 -2.48
N GLU A 503 13.31 -4.20 -1.42
CA GLU A 503 13.29 -4.82 -0.10
C GLU A 503 12.11 -4.30 0.71
N ILE A 504 11.73 -5.03 1.76
CA ILE A 504 10.66 -4.64 2.68
C ILE A 504 11.26 -4.06 3.95
N VAL A 505 11.22 -2.72 4.08
CA VAL A 505 11.61 -2.01 5.30
C VAL A 505 10.48 -2.11 6.33
N TYR A 506 10.60 -3.07 7.25
CA TYR A 506 9.61 -3.39 8.26
C TYR A 506 9.96 -2.75 9.62
N GLY A 507 9.94 -1.42 9.66
CA GLY A 507 10.31 -0.65 10.84
C GLY A 507 11.79 -0.85 11.21
N GLY A 508 12.05 -1.48 12.35
CA GLY A 508 13.39 -1.75 12.87
C GLY A 508 14.19 -2.87 12.16
N ALA A 509 13.61 -3.55 11.17
CA ALA A 509 14.24 -4.61 10.39
C ALA A 509 13.90 -4.48 8.90
N THR A 510 14.70 -5.12 8.04
CA THR A 510 14.48 -5.13 6.59
C THR A 510 14.56 -6.57 6.09
N LEU A 511 13.57 -6.99 5.30
CA LEU A 511 13.58 -8.26 4.58
C LEU A 511 14.03 -8.02 3.14
N ASP A 512 14.79 -8.97 2.61
CA ASP A 512 15.28 -8.96 1.24
C ASP A 512 14.14 -9.21 0.22
N ASP A 513 14.38 -8.98 -1.07
CA ASP A 513 13.40 -9.17 -2.14
C ASP A 513 12.86 -10.62 -2.20
N ASP A 514 13.70 -11.58 -1.82
CA ASP A 514 13.39 -13.01 -1.77
C ASP A 514 12.70 -13.47 -0.48
N GLY A 515 12.46 -12.55 0.45
CA GLY A 515 11.81 -12.79 1.73
C GLY A 515 12.74 -13.22 2.86
N SER A 516 14.04 -13.39 2.60
CA SER A 516 15.03 -13.63 3.64
C SER A 516 15.23 -12.40 4.53
N LEU A 517 15.77 -12.59 5.74
CA LEU A 517 16.07 -11.46 6.62
C LEU A 517 17.38 -10.79 6.20
N LEU A 518 17.31 -9.62 5.57
CA LEU A 518 18.50 -8.82 5.23
C LEU A 518 19.23 -8.38 6.51
N TYR A 519 18.49 -7.73 7.43
CA TYR A 519 18.98 -7.45 8.79
C TYR A 519 17.86 -7.13 9.78
N SER A 520 18.23 -7.14 11.07
CA SER A 520 17.43 -6.59 12.16
C SER A 520 18.33 -5.67 13.00
N SER A 521 17.92 -4.42 13.24
CA SER A 521 18.76 -3.43 13.92
C SER A 521 18.70 -3.57 15.44
N PHE A 522 19.87 -3.49 16.08
CA PHE A 522 20.05 -3.51 17.53
C PHE A 522 20.96 -2.37 17.98
N ALA A 523 20.80 -1.92 19.21
CA ALA A 523 21.68 -0.93 19.83
C ALA A 523 21.74 -1.10 21.36
N PRO A 524 22.83 -0.66 22.00
CA PRO A 524 22.92 -0.69 23.46
C PRO A 524 21.97 0.34 24.08
N LEU A 525 21.29 -0.06 25.14
CA LEU A 525 20.50 0.85 25.97
C LEU A 525 21.40 1.89 26.66
N PRO A 526 21.10 3.20 26.59
CA PRO A 526 21.95 4.24 27.13
C PRO A 526 21.80 4.41 28.65
N PRO A 527 22.68 5.18 29.33
CA PRO A 527 22.46 5.56 30.73
C PRO A 527 21.08 6.21 30.96
N GLY A 528 20.39 5.80 32.02
CA GLY A 528 19.04 6.30 32.34
C GLY A 528 17.89 5.46 31.77
N SER A 529 18.20 4.48 30.91
CA SER A 529 17.25 3.44 30.47
C SER A 529 16.95 2.40 31.55
N ALA A 530 16.04 1.48 31.24
CA ALA A 530 15.61 0.42 32.14
C ALA A 530 16.70 -0.62 32.43
N ASP A 531 17.63 -0.85 31.49
CA ASP A 531 18.77 -1.77 31.65
C ASP A 531 20.01 -1.29 30.86
N PRO A 532 20.73 -0.26 31.36
CA PRO A 532 21.83 0.36 30.63
C PRO A 532 22.94 -0.61 30.22
N GLY A 533 23.33 -0.58 28.95
CA GLY A 533 24.35 -1.44 28.35
C GLY A 533 23.82 -2.74 27.72
N ALA A 534 22.56 -3.12 27.97
CA ALA A 534 21.94 -4.24 27.28
C ALA A 534 21.76 -3.92 25.79
N VAL A 535 22.17 -4.84 24.92
CA VAL A 535 21.94 -4.71 23.47
C VAL A 535 20.54 -5.23 23.16
N VAL A 536 19.67 -4.31 22.71
CA VAL A 536 18.26 -4.59 22.44
C VAL A 536 17.92 -4.16 21.02
N ARG A 537 16.78 -4.63 20.52
CA ARG A 537 16.22 -4.17 19.24
C ARG A 537 16.01 -2.65 19.28
N VAL A 538 16.16 -1.98 18.14
CA VAL A 538 15.75 -0.56 18.03
C VAL A 538 14.25 -0.40 18.29
N GLY A 539 13.44 -1.37 17.86
CA GLY A 539 12.07 -1.58 18.31
C GLY A 539 10.99 -0.83 17.53
N HIS A 540 9.75 -1.15 17.87
CA HIS A 540 8.51 -0.62 17.29
C HIS A 540 8.41 0.91 17.30
N GLY A 541 7.65 1.45 16.35
CA GLY A 541 7.40 2.87 16.23
C GLY A 541 6.17 3.26 15.38
N ASP A 542 5.87 4.55 15.44
CA ASP A 542 4.64 5.15 14.90
C ASP A 542 4.82 5.90 13.57
N ALA A 543 6.06 6.24 13.19
CA ALA A 543 6.38 6.93 11.96
C ALA A 543 7.69 6.42 11.33
N LEU A 544 7.68 6.22 10.01
CA LEU A 544 8.74 5.57 9.24
C LEU A 544 8.87 6.27 7.88
N HIS A 545 10.09 6.67 7.52
CA HIS A 545 10.40 7.36 6.27
C HIS A 545 11.64 6.71 5.66
N VAL A 546 11.58 6.43 4.35
CA VAL A 546 12.69 5.80 3.61
C VAL A 546 12.88 6.56 2.31
N THR A 547 14.03 7.20 2.14
CA THR A 547 14.39 7.97 0.96
C THR A 547 15.88 8.33 1.03
N ASP A 548 16.38 9.07 0.05
CA ASP A 548 17.71 9.67 0.05
C ASP A 548 17.66 10.94 0.93
N ILE A 549 18.10 10.81 2.19
CA ILE A 549 18.05 11.87 3.22
C ILE A 549 19.37 12.62 3.24
N ASP A 550 20.48 11.89 3.18
CA ASP A 550 21.83 12.43 3.04
C ASP A 550 22.37 12.15 1.62
N PRO A 551 22.20 13.08 0.66
CA PRO A 551 22.62 12.87 -0.72
C PRO A 551 24.15 12.86 -0.94
N GLU A 552 24.93 13.08 0.11
CA GLU A 552 26.38 12.91 0.10
C GLU A 552 26.81 11.53 0.62
N ARG A 553 25.89 10.76 1.21
CA ARG A 553 26.06 9.34 1.55
C ARG A 553 25.47 8.47 0.43
N PRO A 554 26.26 7.54 -0.17
CA PRO A 554 25.71 6.63 -1.15
C PRO A 554 24.70 5.66 -0.52
N GLY A 555 23.50 5.58 -1.10
CA GLY A 555 22.42 4.70 -0.65
C GLY A 555 21.19 5.49 -0.24
N LEU A 556 20.31 4.82 0.50
CA LEU A 556 19.13 5.44 1.11
C LEU A 556 19.25 5.37 2.64
N GLU A 557 18.45 6.17 3.32
CA GLU A 557 18.33 6.14 4.78
C GLU A 557 16.91 5.79 5.23
N ILE A 558 16.83 5.25 6.45
CA ILE A 558 15.60 5.02 7.18
C ILE A 558 15.57 5.97 8.38
N TYR A 559 14.62 6.90 8.40
CA TYR A 559 14.32 7.70 9.58
C TYR A 559 13.06 7.18 10.27
N MET A 560 13.19 6.84 11.55
CA MET A 560 12.11 6.27 12.33
C MET A 560 12.12 6.79 13.77
N VAL A 561 10.93 6.89 14.36
CA VAL A 561 10.73 7.19 15.79
C VAL A 561 10.26 5.94 16.53
N HIS A 562 10.51 5.84 17.84
CA HIS A 562 10.31 4.62 18.62
C HIS A 562 9.43 4.81 19.87
N GLU A 563 8.55 3.84 20.12
CA GLU A 563 7.56 3.89 21.23
C GLU A 563 8.12 3.35 22.56
N GLY A 564 9.17 2.50 22.50
CA GLY A 564 9.61 1.69 23.65
C GLY A 564 10.11 2.45 24.89
N GLY A 565 10.30 3.77 24.78
CA GLY A 565 10.64 4.67 25.87
C GLY A 565 11.89 4.21 26.64
N THR A 566 11.76 3.92 27.94
CA THR A 566 12.91 3.46 28.74
C THR A 566 13.50 2.12 28.31
N PHE A 567 12.80 1.37 27.46
CA PHE A 567 13.23 0.07 26.92
C PHE A 567 13.69 0.14 25.46
N ALA A 568 13.68 1.33 24.84
CA ALA A 568 14.24 1.54 23.51
C ALA A 568 15.62 2.24 23.62
N PRO A 569 16.57 1.92 22.73
CA PRO A 569 17.88 2.56 22.72
C PRO A 569 17.80 4.02 22.25
N TYR A 570 16.82 4.32 21.39
CA TYR A 570 16.56 5.65 20.84
C TYR A 570 15.07 5.98 20.93
N GLY A 571 14.74 7.28 21.01
CA GLY A 571 13.40 7.79 20.69
C GLY A 571 13.24 8.07 19.21
N HIS A 572 14.32 8.36 18.49
CA HIS A 572 14.37 8.42 17.03
C HIS A 572 15.77 8.09 16.52
N ALA A 573 15.85 7.57 15.31
CA ALA A 573 17.12 7.24 14.68
C ALA A 573 17.05 7.41 13.17
N LEU A 574 18.14 7.92 12.60
CA LEU A 574 18.47 7.80 11.19
C LEU A 574 19.40 6.59 11.03
N ARG A 575 19.08 5.70 10.10
CA ARG A 575 19.84 4.48 9.83
C ARG A 575 20.16 4.37 8.35
N ASP A 576 21.29 3.75 8.05
CA ASP A 576 21.60 3.30 6.70
C ASP A 576 20.59 2.21 6.28
N ALA A 577 19.92 2.40 5.13
CA ALA A 577 18.82 1.51 4.72
C ALA A 577 19.30 0.12 4.33
N ARG A 578 20.53 -0.03 3.83
CA ARG A 578 21.12 -1.30 3.39
C ARG A 578 21.55 -2.18 4.56
N THR A 579 22.13 -1.57 5.59
CA THR A 579 22.84 -2.28 6.67
C THR A 579 22.11 -2.22 8.01
N GLY A 580 21.21 -1.25 8.18
CA GLY A 580 20.52 -0.99 9.43
C GLY A 580 21.40 -0.36 10.51
N GLU A 581 22.63 0.06 10.16
CA GLU A 581 23.54 0.77 11.06
C GLU A 581 22.95 2.14 11.41
N VAL A 582 22.98 2.49 12.69
CA VAL A 582 22.53 3.80 13.15
C VAL A 582 23.59 4.84 12.81
N ILE A 583 23.21 5.81 11.98
CA ILE A 583 24.04 6.96 11.63
C ILE A 583 24.04 7.93 12.82
N PHE A 584 22.85 8.32 13.28
CA PHE A 584 22.66 9.04 14.53
C PHE A 584 21.26 8.78 15.11
N GLY A 585 21.08 9.13 16.38
CA GLY A 585 19.79 9.08 17.05
C GLY A 585 19.92 9.49 18.52
N ASP A 586 18.81 9.97 19.10
CA ASP A 586 18.79 10.43 20.49
C ASP A 586 17.85 9.59 21.35
N TYR A 587 18.22 9.45 22.62
CA TYR A 587 17.41 8.80 23.63
C TYR A 587 16.47 9.79 24.32
N THR A 588 15.16 9.51 24.27
CA THR A 588 14.13 10.37 24.88
C THR A 588 13.56 9.79 26.19
N GLY A 589 13.78 8.49 26.44
CA GLY A 589 13.29 7.74 27.60
C GLY A 589 11.77 7.61 27.70
N ARG A 590 11.05 7.93 26.62
CA ARG A 590 9.59 7.96 26.53
C ARG A 590 9.14 7.63 25.10
N ASP A 591 7.85 7.38 24.93
CA ASP A 591 7.24 7.24 23.61
C ASP A 591 7.46 8.52 22.78
N THR A 592 8.11 8.34 21.63
CA THR A 592 8.28 9.37 20.59
C THR A 592 7.39 8.98 19.41
N GLY A 593 6.12 9.39 19.48
CA GLY A 593 5.09 8.87 18.59
C GLY A 593 4.92 9.57 17.23
N ARG A 594 5.79 10.52 16.87
CA ARG A 594 5.76 11.22 15.57
C ARG A 594 7.16 11.58 15.09
N GLY A 595 7.37 11.57 13.79
CA GLY A 595 8.55 12.14 13.14
C GLY A 595 8.24 12.50 11.70
N MET A 596 9.13 13.23 11.05
CA MET A 596 9.00 13.64 9.66
C MET A 596 10.38 13.88 9.04
N VAL A 597 10.44 13.79 7.71
CA VAL A 597 11.60 14.08 6.87
C VAL A 597 11.23 15.04 5.75
N GLY A 598 12.07 16.04 5.49
CA GLY A 598 11.96 16.90 4.31
C GLY A 598 12.83 18.15 4.35
N ASP A 599 13.13 18.69 3.17
CA ASP A 599 13.85 19.95 2.98
C ASP A 599 12.99 21.14 3.46
N VAL A 600 13.23 21.61 4.68
CA VAL A 600 12.56 22.78 5.29
C VAL A 600 13.55 23.90 5.64
N ALA A 601 14.85 23.61 5.59
CA ALA A 601 15.95 24.52 5.72
C ALA A 601 16.87 24.44 4.49
N PRO A 602 16.46 25.02 3.34
CA PRO A 602 17.14 24.85 2.05
C PRO A 602 18.56 25.41 1.99
N GLU A 603 19.00 26.13 3.04
CA GLU A 603 20.38 26.54 3.23
C GLU A 603 21.31 25.43 3.76
N VAL A 604 20.76 24.30 4.20
CA VAL A 604 21.46 23.11 4.69
C VAL A 604 21.33 22.00 3.65
N ARG A 605 22.43 21.30 3.37
CA ARG A 605 22.44 20.20 2.41
C ARG A 605 21.76 18.97 3.03
N GLY A 606 20.91 18.30 2.27
CA GLY A 606 20.18 17.10 2.71
C GLY A 606 18.75 17.40 3.15
N LEU A 607 18.00 16.36 3.50
CA LEU A 607 16.67 16.50 4.06
C LEU A 607 16.77 16.58 5.58
N GLU A 608 16.14 17.59 6.19
CA GLU A 608 16.03 17.63 7.64
C GLU A 608 15.16 16.49 8.17
N VAL A 609 15.44 16.08 9.40
CA VAL A 609 14.62 15.15 10.16
C VAL A 609 14.20 15.78 11.47
N TRP A 610 12.96 15.54 11.90
CA TRP A 610 12.51 15.99 13.20
C TRP A 610 11.53 15.03 13.85
N PRO A 611 11.78 14.61 15.10
CA PRO A 611 10.81 13.89 15.90
C PRO A 611 9.90 14.88 16.62
N ALA A 612 8.67 14.46 16.90
CA ALA A 612 7.76 15.17 17.79
C ALA A 612 7.16 14.23 18.83
N MET A 613 6.97 14.78 20.01
CA MET A 613 6.24 14.11 21.07
C MET A 613 4.76 14.00 20.68
N PRO A 614 4.06 12.92 21.10
CA PRO A 614 2.62 12.85 20.95
C PRO A 614 1.94 14.06 21.63
N PRO A 615 0.73 14.47 21.18
CA PRO A 615 0.07 15.69 21.66
C PRO A 615 -0.11 15.81 23.18
N ASN A 616 -0.09 14.68 23.90
CA ASN A 616 -0.21 14.60 25.35
C ASN A 616 1.13 14.77 26.12
N ALA A 617 2.24 14.95 25.42
CA ALA A 617 3.59 15.04 26.00
C ALA A 617 4.48 16.12 25.34
N ALA A 618 3.87 17.17 24.77
CA ALA A 618 4.51 18.21 23.96
C ALA A 618 5.56 19.09 24.68
N ASP A 619 5.77 18.91 25.99
CA ASP A 619 6.61 19.78 26.83
C ASP A 619 8.13 19.65 26.56
N LEU A 620 8.55 18.81 25.60
CA LEU A 620 9.93 18.65 25.18
C LEU A 620 10.05 18.82 23.68
N GLY A 621 10.50 19.99 23.26
CA GLY A 621 11.04 20.16 21.91
C GLY A 621 12.31 19.32 21.80
N ILE A 622 12.31 18.32 20.92
CA ILE A 622 13.49 17.49 20.65
C ILE A 622 14.38 18.22 19.63
N GLY A 623 13.78 18.79 18.58
CA GLY A 623 14.44 19.70 17.66
C GLY A 623 14.33 19.29 16.19
N LEU A 624 14.80 20.18 15.33
CA LEU A 624 15.02 19.97 13.90
C LEU A 624 16.50 19.66 13.68
N PHE A 625 16.80 18.56 13.00
CA PHE A 625 18.15 18.08 12.77
C PHE A 625 18.48 18.05 11.28
N SER A 626 19.74 18.32 10.94
CA SER A 626 20.25 18.06 9.58
C SER A 626 20.35 16.55 9.31
N ALA A 627 20.62 16.18 8.06
CA ALA A 627 20.90 14.81 7.65
C ALA A 627 22.15 14.21 8.35
N ASP A 628 23.09 15.05 8.79
CA ASP A 628 24.28 14.66 9.58
C ASP A 628 23.99 14.48 11.08
N GLY A 629 22.81 14.88 11.57
CA GLY A 629 22.42 14.84 12.97
C GLY A 629 22.77 16.09 13.79
N ASP A 630 23.15 17.19 13.15
CA ASP A 630 23.35 18.47 13.84
C ASP A 630 22.00 19.12 14.17
N LEU A 631 21.85 19.56 15.43
CA LEU A 631 20.66 20.30 15.86
C LEU A 631 20.63 21.70 15.22
N LEU A 632 19.71 21.93 14.29
CA LEU A 632 19.53 23.19 13.57
C LEU A 632 18.64 24.17 14.34
N ALA A 633 17.54 23.68 14.92
CA ALA A 633 16.61 24.50 15.69
C ALA A 633 15.93 23.70 16.81
N PRO A 634 15.59 24.34 17.95
CA PRO A 634 14.86 23.69 19.04
C PRO A 634 13.36 23.52 18.76
N THR A 635 12.84 24.20 17.72
CA THR A 635 11.44 24.13 17.28
C THR A 635 11.33 23.35 15.99
N THR A 636 10.21 22.67 15.80
CA THR A 636 9.97 21.81 14.63
C THR A 636 8.77 22.31 13.82
N PRO A 637 8.71 21.97 12.52
CA PRO A 637 7.48 22.01 11.74
C PRO A 637 6.42 21.01 12.27
N GLY A 638 5.27 20.93 11.60
CA GLY A 638 4.28 19.88 11.85
C GLY A 638 4.81 18.48 11.52
N THR A 639 4.14 17.43 12.01
CA THR A 639 4.58 16.02 11.89
C THR A 639 3.43 15.09 11.51
N ASN A 640 2.66 15.47 10.49
CA ASN A 640 1.55 14.66 10.00
C ASN A 640 1.85 14.10 8.61
N MET A 641 1.77 14.91 7.55
CA MET A 641 2.17 14.50 6.20
C MET A 641 3.04 15.58 5.56
N SER A 642 4.11 15.17 4.87
CA SER A 642 4.81 16.05 3.93
C SER A 642 3.98 16.18 2.64
N ILE A 643 4.16 17.31 1.95
CA ILE A 643 3.61 17.55 0.63
C ILE A 643 4.55 18.47 -0.16
N ARG A 644 4.76 18.14 -1.42
CA ARG A 644 5.45 18.95 -2.42
C ARG A 644 4.43 19.89 -3.06
N TRP A 645 4.28 21.07 -2.47
CA TRP A 645 3.23 22.03 -2.83
C TRP A 645 3.78 23.31 -3.46
N ALA A 646 4.84 23.87 -2.90
CA ALA A 646 5.44 25.12 -3.36
C ALA A 646 6.21 24.94 -4.69
N ALA A 647 6.40 26.04 -5.40
CA ALA A 647 7.09 26.03 -6.68
C ALA A 647 8.61 25.77 -6.60
N ASP A 648 9.21 25.87 -5.41
CA ASP A 648 10.67 25.86 -5.20
C ASP A 648 11.25 24.49 -4.79
N MET A 649 10.42 23.45 -4.75
CA MET A 649 10.77 22.07 -4.34
C MET A 649 11.16 21.90 -2.87
N THR A 650 10.97 22.92 -2.03
CA THR A 650 11.00 22.73 -0.57
C THR A 650 9.82 21.87 -0.11
N THR A 651 9.91 21.31 1.09
CA THR A 651 8.87 20.48 1.70
C THR A 651 7.89 21.33 2.50
N GLN A 652 6.60 21.17 2.23
CA GLN A 652 5.53 21.73 3.05
C GLN A 652 4.88 20.63 3.89
N ILE A 653 4.15 21.03 4.94
CA ILE A 653 3.52 20.11 5.88
C ILE A 653 2.01 20.29 5.86
N VAL A 654 1.29 19.18 5.67
CA VAL A 654 -0.15 19.12 5.87
C VAL A 654 -0.43 18.98 7.36
N ASN A 655 -1.21 19.89 7.92
CA ASN A 655 -1.67 19.83 9.30
C ASN A 655 -3.20 19.70 9.37
N GLY A 656 -3.68 19.15 10.47
CA GLY A 656 -5.11 18.98 10.74
C GLY A 656 -5.33 17.90 11.80
N THR A 657 -6.44 17.99 12.53
CA THR A 657 -6.91 16.92 13.42
C THR A 657 -8.43 16.91 13.43
N ALA A 658 -9.01 15.72 13.59
CA ALA A 658 -10.45 15.51 13.59
C ALA A 658 -10.89 14.80 14.88
N THR A 659 -10.67 15.46 16.03
CA THR A 659 -11.03 14.92 17.35
C THR A 659 -12.36 15.51 17.84
N THR A 660 -12.53 15.75 19.14
CA THR A 660 -13.67 16.52 19.68
C THR A 660 -13.65 17.97 19.17
N VAL A 661 -12.46 18.53 18.94
CA VAL A 661 -12.30 19.81 18.24
C VAL A 661 -11.84 19.49 16.83
N LEU A 662 -12.66 19.85 15.85
CA LEU A 662 -12.37 19.67 14.43
C LEU A 662 -11.53 20.86 13.95
N GLN A 663 -10.40 20.57 13.32
CA GLN A 663 -9.53 21.57 12.72
C GLN A 663 -9.66 21.53 11.20
N THR A 664 -9.81 22.70 10.60
CA THR A 664 -9.67 22.85 9.15
C THR A 664 -8.24 22.46 8.75
N PRO A 665 -8.05 21.53 7.79
CA PRO A 665 -6.72 21.15 7.31
C PRO A 665 -5.98 22.30 6.62
N THR A 666 -4.65 22.25 6.69
CA THR A 666 -3.79 23.34 6.23
C THR A 666 -2.54 22.80 5.56
N VAL A 667 -2.00 23.54 4.60
CA VAL A 667 -0.64 23.34 4.09
C VAL A 667 0.20 24.50 4.57
N ASP A 668 1.24 24.20 5.33
CA ASP A 668 2.14 25.17 5.94
C ASP A 668 3.55 24.99 5.41
N ASP A 669 4.14 26.09 4.97
CA ASP A 669 5.56 26.20 4.67
C ASP A 669 6.29 26.72 5.90
N TRP A 670 7.42 26.09 6.25
CA TRP A 670 8.15 26.43 7.46
C TRP A 670 8.68 27.87 7.47
N ARG A 671 9.03 28.42 6.30
CA ARG A 671 9.62 29.77 6.16
C ARG A 671 8.59 30.80 5.76
N ARG A 672 7.67 30.44 4.87
CA ARG A 672 6.67 31.33 4.25
C ARG A 672 5.34 31.35 5.01
N GLY A 673 5.11 30.38 5.90
CA GLY A 673 3.88 30.21 6.66
C GLY A 673 2.77 29.51 5.86
N ARG A 674 1.52 29.77 6.24
CA ARG A 674 0.33 29.13 5.67
C ARG A 674 0.21 29.38 4.16
N LEU A 675 0.22 28.32 3.35
CA LEU A 675 -0.02 28.38 1.90
C LEU A 675 -1.47 28.03 1.54
N LEU A 676 -2.10 27.09 2.25
CA LEU A 676 -3.48 26.69 2.03
C LEU A 676 -4.23 26.53 3.36
N THR A 677 -5.44 27.08 3.43
CA THR A 677 -6.44 26.68 4.43
C THR A 677 -7.60 26.02 3.70
N ALA A 678 -7.81 24.72 3.89
CA ALA A 678 -8.75 23.90 3.13
C ALA A 678 -10.18 24.01 3.69
N GLU A 679 -10.78 25.20 3.58
CA GLU A 679 -12.10 25.49 4.16
C GLU A 679 -13.19 24.51 3.71
N GLY A 680 -14.06 24.11 4.64
CA GLY A 680 -15.16 23.16 4.37
C GLY A 680 -14.73 21.69 4.30
N THR A 681 -13.46 21.37 4.53
CA THR A 681 -12.93 20.00 4.57
C THR A 681 -12.51 19.59 5.98
N LEU A 682 -12.26 18.30 6.16
CA LEU A 682 -11.72 17.73 7.39
C LEU A 682 -10.67 16.66 7.08
N ALA A 683 -9.73 16.50 8.00
CA ALA A 683 -8.86 15.35 8.05
C ALA A 683 -9.57 14.10 8.65
N ASN A 684 -8.87 12.98 8.63
CA ASN A 684 -9.33 11.66 9.05
C ASN A 684 -8.58 11.17 10.30
N ASN A 685 -9.03 10.02 10.84
CA ASN A 685 -8.29 9.22 11.82
C ASN A 685 -7.96 9.96 13.15
N GLY A 686 -8.85 10.86 13.59
CA GLY A 686 -8.78 11.46 14.92
C GLY A 686 -7.56 12.36 15.11
N THR A 687 -6.71 12.01 16.08
CA THR A 687 -5.46 12.72 16.37
C THR A 687 -4.37 12.46 15.33
N LYS A 688 -4.45 11.37 14.57
CA LYS A 688 -3.50 11.13 13.46
C LYS A 688 -3.61 12.26 12.44
N GLY A 689 -4.85 12.64 12.13
CA GLY A 689 -5.14 13.84 11.35
C GLY A 689 -4.82 13.67 9.87
N ASN A 690 -4.88 12.43 9.37
CA ASN A 690 -4.43 12.13 8.02
C ASN A 690 -5.30 12.82 6.97
N PRO A 691 -4.72 13.35 5.89
CA PRO A 691 -5.48 13.56 4.66
C PRO A 691 -6.03 12.22 4.14
N ALA A 692 -6.97 12.27 3.21
CA ALA A 692 -7.46 11.05 2.55
C ALA A 692 -6.36 10.43 1.68
N LEU A 693 -5.63 11.28 0.95
CA LEU A 693 -4.44 10.96 0.17
C LEU A 693 -3.62 12.23 -0.08
N VAL A 694 -2.31 12.12 -0.17
CA VAL A 694 -1.40 13.11 -0.78
C VAL A 694 -0.67 12.40 -1.91
N ALA A 695 -0.82 12.89 -3.14
CA ALA A 695 -0.22 12.28 -4.33
C ALA A 695 -0.25 13.22 -5.55
N ASP A 696 0.77 13.18 -6.42
CA ASP A 696 0.70 13.65 -7.82
C ASP A 696 -0.28 12.76 -8.61
N VAL A 697 -1.56 13.12 -8.60
CA VAL A 697 -2.61 12.37 -9.30
C VAL A 697 -2.90 12.96 -10.67
N PHE A 698 -2.51 14.19 -10.95
CA PHE A 698 -2.55 14.85 -12.26
C PHE A 698 -1.72 16.14 -12.20
N GLY A 699 -1.71 16.93 -13.27
CA GLY A 699 -0.93 18.15 -13.29
C GLY A 699 0.57 17.86 -13.42
N ASP A 700 1.39 18.75 -12.85
CA ASP A 700 2.85 18.57 -12.90
C ASP A 700 3.32 17.75 -11.68
N TRP A 701 4.61 17.73 -11.41
CA TRP A 701 5.21 16.88 -10.37
C TRP A 701 4.78 17.16 -8.93
N ARG A 702 4.04 18.26 -8.69
CA ARG A 702 3.59 18.62 -7.33
C ARG A 702 2.43 17.73 -6.93
N GLU A 703 2.31 17.53 -5.64
CA GLU A 703 1.32 16.62 -5.08
C GLU A 703 0.00 17.34 -4.82
N GLU A 704 -1.11 16.72 -5.22
CA GLU A 704 -2.44 17.12 -4.80
C GLU A 704 -2.72 16.71 -3.35
N LEU A 705 -3.56 17.50 -2.68
CA LEU A 705 -4.08 17.21 -1.35
C LEU A 705 -5.55 16.79 -1.43
N LEU A 706 -5.83 15.53 -1.08
CA LEU A 706 -7.18 14.98 -1.09
C LEU A 706 -7.76 14.94 0.32
N LEU A 707 -8.91 15.58 0.49
CA LEU A 707 -9.60 15.70 1.77
C LEU A 707 -11.10 15.44 1.58
N ARG A 708 -11.75 14.90 2.61
CA ARG A 708 -13.20 14.82 2.60
C ARG A 708 -13.82 16.19 2.87
N THR A 709 -14.95 16.48 2.25
CA THR A 709 -15.81 17.56 2.75
C THR A 709 -16.29 17.23 4.16
N ALA A 710 -16.62 18.26 4.95
CA ALA A 710 -17.00 18.09 6.35
C ALA A 710 -18.18 17.12 6.55
N ASP A 711 -19.12 17.09 5.60
CA ASP A 711 -20.28 16.20 5.56
C ASP A 711 -20.03 14.86 4.85
N SER A 712 -18.87 14.71 4.20
CA SER A 712 -18.45 13.56 3.39
C SER A 712 -19.39 13.29 2.21
N THR A 713 -19.89 14.35 1.57
CA THR A 713 -20.63 14.25 0.30
C THR A 713 -19.73 14.38 -0.93
N ALA A 714 -18.48 14.83 -0.76
CA ALA A 714 -17.48 14.84 -1.83
C ALA A 714 -16.06 14.55 -1.30
N LEU A 715 -15.19 14.09 -2.20
CA LEU A 715 -13.75 14.11 -2.05
C LEU A 715 -13.23 15.38 -2.74
N ARG A 716 -12.63 16.28 -1.96
CA ARG A 716 -12.05 17.52 -2.47
C ARG A 716 -10.57 17.30 -2.78
N ILE A 717 -10.18 17.55 -4.03
CA ILE A 717 -8.81 17.47 -4.50
C ILE A 717 -8.27 18.88 -4.69
N HIS A 718 -7.29 19.27 -3.89
CA HIS A 718 -6.65 20.58 -3.96
C HIS A 718 -5.40 20.54 -4.83
N LEU A 719 -5.25 21.55 -5.69
CA LEU A 719 -4.14 21.74 -6.62
C LEU A 719 -3.29 22.96 -6.22
N SER A 720 -1.98 22.84 -6.30
CA SER A 720 -1.08 24.00 -6.19
C SER A 720 -1.11 24.84 -7.47
N THR A 721 -1.34 26.14 -7.32
CA THR A 721 -1.41 27.11 -8.43
C THR A 721 -0.21 28.06 -8.48
N GLU A 722 0.84 27.81 -7.70
CA GLU A 722 2.09 28.55 -7.85
C GLU A 722 2.77 28.16 -9.18
N VAL A 723 3.28 29.13 -9.93
CA VAL A 723 4.02 28.82 -11.17
C VAL A 723 5.42 28.38 -10.78
N THR A 724 5.87 27.24 -11.30
CA THR A 724 7.25 26.74 -11.12
C THR A 724 8.03 26.76 -12.43
N GLU A 725 9.33 27.01 -12.33
CA GLU A 725 10.31 26.90 -13.41
C GLU A 725 11.07 25.56 -13.37
N ARG A 726 10.55 24.59 -12.60
CA ARG A 726 11.08 23.24 -12.46
C ARG A 726 10.26 22.27 -13.31
N LYS A 727 10.93 21.59 -14.23
CA LYS A 727 10.36 20.49 -15.03
C LYS A 727 10.80 19.16 -14.44
N MET A 728 9.86 18.32 -14.03
CA MET A 728 10.14 16.97 -13.52
C MET A 728 9.06 16.01 -14.02
N PHE A 729 9.41 14.73 -14.19
CA PHE A 729 8.42 13.72 -14.53
C PHE A 729 7.42 13.56 -13.38
N THR A 730 6.21 13.10 -13.69
CA THR A 730 5.21 12.78 -12.67
C THR A 730 5.76 11.78 -11.66
N LEU A 731 5.64 12.06 -10.37
CA LEU A 731 6.19 11.20 -9.31
C LEU A 731 5.61 9.79 -9.34
N MET A 732 4.43 9.59 -9.94
CA MET A 732 3.85 8.27 -10.16
C MET A 732 4.63 7.39 -11.16
N HIS A 733 5.63 7.94 -11.85
CA HIS A 733 6.61 7.17 -12.63
C HIS A 733 7.94 6.93 -11.89
N ASP A 734 8.02 7.21 -10.58
CA ASP A 734 9.05 6.67 -9.70
C ASP A 734 8.53 5.38 -9.02
N PRO A 735 9.20 4.22 -9.17
CA PRO A 735 8.71 2.95 -8.64
C PRO A 735 8.53 2.92 -7.12
N GLN A 736 9.38 3.61 -6.36
CA GLN A 736 9.26 3.66 -4.91
C GLN A 736 8.08 4.55 -4.51
N TYR A 737 8.03 5.77 -5.03
CA TYR A 737 6.93 6.70 -4.77
C TYR A 737 5.57 6.07 -5.12
N ARG A 738 5.44 5.42 -6.28
CA ARG A 738 4.19 4.78 -6.68
C ARG A 738 3.78 3.62 -5.75
N ALA A 739 4.73 2.82 -5.29
CA ALA A 739 4.49 1.76 -4.30
C ALA A 739 4.12 2.34 -2.93
N ASP A 740 4.75 3.44 -2.53
CA ASP A 740 4.43 4.21 -1.32
C ASP A 740 3.00 4.78 -1.37
N ILE A 741 2.56 5.31 -2.51
CA ILE A 741 1.17 5.74 -2.70
C ILE A 741 0.20 4.58 -2.50
N ALA A 742 0.49 3.39 -3.05
CA ALA A 742 -0.36 2.22 -2.85
C ALA A 742 -0.47 1.81 -1.37
N ARG A 743 0.60 2.03 -0.59
CA ARG A 743 0.60 1.72 0.84
C ARG A 743 0.09 2.84 1.73
N GLN A 744 -0.11 4.06 1.25
CA GLN A 744 -0.37 5.23 2.11
C GLN A 744 -1.56 5.03 3.06
N GLN A 745 -2.57 4.24 2.65
CA GLN A 745 -3.72 3.88 3.48
C GLN A 745 -3.42 2.89 4.63
N THR A 746 -2.23 2.31 4.68
CA THR A 746 -1.89 1.20 5.56
C THR A 746 -1.73 1.65 7.00
N SER A 747 -2.59 1.15 7.89
CA SER A 747 -2.59 1.41 9.33
C SER A 747 -2.42 2.88 9.71
N TYR A 748 -1.21 3.33 10.10
CA TYR A 748 -0.94 4.74 10.34
C TYR A 748 -0.24 5.31 9.12
N ASN A 749 -1.01 6.01 8.29
CA ASN A 749 -0.60 6.56 7.00
C ASN A 749 0.71 7.34 7.13
N GLN A 750 1.70 7.01 6.28
CA GLN A 750 2.99 7.69 6.19
C GLN A 750 3.11 8.40 4.83
N PRO A 751 3.89 9.48 4.72
CA PRO A 751 4.13 10.14 3.43
C PRO A 751 4.85 9.22 2.45
N ALA A 752 4.68 9.49 1.16
CA ALA A 752 5.40 8.81 0.09
C ALA A 752 6.66 9.57 -0.30
N TYR A 753 7.72 8.83 -0.61
CA TYR A 753 8.99 9.40 -1.07
C TYR A 753 9.47 8.72 -2.35
N PRO A 754 10.08 9.47 -3.27
CA PRO A 754 10.78 8.85 -4.38
C PRO A 754 12.07 8.16 -3.91
N GLY A 755 12.58 7.27 -4.76
CA GLY A 755 13.86 6.58 -4.56
C GLY A 755 15.10 7.45 -4.79
N PHE A 756 14.94 8.78 -4.87
CA PHE A 756 16.02 9.74 -5.12
C PHE A 756 15.83 11.01 -4.28
N TYR A 757 16.91 11.77 -4.12
CA TYR A 757 16.89 13.04 -3.38
C TYR A 757 15.98 14.10 -4.03
N LEU A 758 14.84 14.38 -3.38
CA LEU A 758 13.86 15.38 -3.84
C LEU A 758 13.81 16.60 -2.90
N ALA A 759 14.56 17.64 -3.27
CA ALA A 759 14.70 18.89 -2.54
C ALA A 759 14.93 20.12 -3.46
N SER A 760 14.97 21.32 -2.88
CA SER A 760 15.18 22.60 -3.58
C SER A 760 16.56 22.76 -4.21
N ASP A 761 17.57 22.08 -3.68
CA ASP A 761 18.97 22.06 -4.13
C ASP A 761 19.34 20.79 -4.91
N VAL A 762 18.34 20.08 -5.46
CA VAL A 762 18.54 18.84 -6.22
C VAL A 762 19.57 19.04 -7.35
N ASP A 763 20.48 18.06 -7.47
CA ASP A 763 21.34 17.91 -8.63
C ASP A 763 20.57 17.13 -9.71
N TRP A 764 20.08 17.83 -10.73
CA TRP A 764 19.30 17.22 -11.81
C TRP A 764 20.05 16.14 -12.60
N ALA A 765 21.38 16.12 -12.55
CA ALA A 765 22.17 15.05 -13.17
C ALA A 765 22.11 13.73 -12.38
N LYS A 766 21.71 13.77 -11.10
CA LYS A 766 21.54 12.59 -10.23
C LYS A 766 20.10 12.06 -10.20
N VAL A 767 19.13 12.81 -10.70
CA VAL A 767 17.73 12.33 -10.78
C VAL A 767 17.67 11.15 -11.75
N PRO A 768 17.18 9.97 -11.32
CA PRO A 768 17.09 8.80 -12.18
C PRO A 768 16.22 9.07 -13.41
N MET A 769 16.68 8.60 -14.56
CA MET A 769 15.88 8.57 -15.78
C MET A 769 14.87 7.43 -15.66
N PRO A 770 13.55 7.68 -15.81
CA PRO A 770 12.56 6.61 -15.70
C PRO A 770 12.77 5.54 -16.77
N ASP A 771 13.16 4.34 -16.36
CA ASP A 771 13.22 3.14 -17.20
C ASP A 771 12.05 2.23 -16.83
N TYR A 772 10.99 2.27 -17.64
CA TYR A 772 9.76 1.59 -17.33
C TYR A 772 9.03 1.06 -18.56
N TRP A 773 8.23 0.01 -18.33
CA TRP A 773 7.24 -0.51 -19.24
C TRP A 773 5.86 -0.04 -18.79
N ALA A 774 5.06 0.45 -19.74
CA ALA A 774 3.68 0.86 -19.51
C ALA A 774 2.69 -0.09 -20.20
N PRO A 775 2.14 -1.09 -19.48
CA PRO A 775 1.04 -1.90 -19.98
C PRO A 775 -0.11 -1.09 -20.59
N GLY A 776 -0.81 -1.67 -21.56
CA GLY A 776 -1.88 -0.96 -22.30
C GLY A 776 -1.39 0.04 -23.36
N SER A 777 -0.09 0.34 -23.47
CA SER A 777 0.41 1.33 -24.44
C SER A 777 0.14 0.99 -25.91
N VAL A 778 0.19 -0.30 -26.29
CA VAL A 778 -0.14 -0.72 -27.67
C VAL A 778 -1.63 -0.55 -27.96
N ASP A 779 -2.48 -0.75 -26.94
CA ASP A 779 -3.91 -0.55 -27.04
C ASP A 779 -4.24 0.94 -27.21
N ALA A 780 -3.59 1.82 -26.44
CA ALA A 780 -3.71 3.28 -26.61
C ALA A 780 -3.24 3.77 -27.99
N LEU A 781 -2.15 3.21 -28.54
CA LEU A 781 -1.69 3.52 -29.91
C LEU A 781 -2.74 3.09 -30.96
N ARG A 782 -3.44 1.99 -30.72
CA ARG A 782 -4.53 1.55 -31.59
C ARG A 782 -5.72 2.51 -31.51
N ASP A 783 -6.05 3.01 -30.33
CA ASP A 783 -7.13 3.99 -30.15
C ASP A 783 -6.79 5.33 -30.81
N ALA A 784 -5.52 5.75 -30.74
CA ALA A 784 -5.01 6.91 -31.47
C ALA A 784 -5.13 6.73 -33.00
N LEU A 785 -4.76 5.55 -33.52
CA LEU A 785 -4.95 5.21 -34.94
C LEU A 785 -6.43 5.31 -35.34
N ASP A 786 -7.32 4.74 -34.54
CA ASP A 786 -8.76 4.79 -34.80
C ASP A 786 -9.30 6.22 -34.74
N GLY A 787 -8.75 7.07 -33.87
CA GLY A 787 -8.99 8.52 -33.84
C GLY A 787 -8.61 9.19 -35.17
N CYS A 788 -7.41 8.93 -35.68
CA CYS A 788 -6.97 9.44 -36.98
C CYS A 788 -7.81 8.92 -38.15
N VAL A 789 -8.38 7.72 -38.05
CA VAL A 789 -9.31 7.20 -39.06
C VAL A 789 -10.63 7.98 -39.02
N ARG A 790 -11.16 8.26 -37.83
CA ARG A 790 -12.39 9.03 -37.65
C ARG A 790 -12.26 10.47 -38.15
N SER A 791 -11.10 11.10 -37.94
CA SER A 791 -10.80 12.46 -38.43
C SER A 791 -10.56 12.52 -39.95
N GLY A 792 -10.31 11.37 -40.59
CA GLY A 792 -9.95 11.28 -42.01
C GLY A 792 -8.46 11.48 -42.30
N ASP A 793 -7.64 11.62 -41.25
CA ASP A 793 -6.18 11.71 -41.37
C ASP A 793 -5.52 10.39 -41.80
N VAL A 794 -6.19 9.25 -41.54
CA VAL A 794 -5.81 7.93 -42.04
C VAL A 794 -6.96 7.35 -42.85
N ARG A 795 -6.71 6.98 -44.12
CA ARG A 795 -7.73 6.33 -44.94
C ARG A 795 -8.05 4.94 -44.39
N ALA A 796 -9.34 4.59 -44.36
CA ALA A 796 -9.82 3.30 -43.86
C ALA A 796 -9.11 2.05 -44.45
N ARG A 797 -8.73 2.09 -45.73
CA ARG A 797 -7.99 0.96 -46.37
C ARG A 797 -6.57 0.77 -45.81
N ASP A 798 -5.92 1.87 -45.43
CA ASP A 798 -4.57 1.86 -44.90
C ASP A 798 -4.60 1.47 -43.40
N ALA A 799 -5.66 1.87 -42.69
CA ALA A 799 -5.92 1.52 -41.30
C ALA A 799 -5.96 0.01 -41.05
N HIS A 800 -6.70 -0.78 -41.85
CA HIS A 800 -6.80 -2.24 -41.66
C HIS A 800 -5.43 -2.93 -41.56
N ARG A 801 -4.47 -2.49 -42.38
CA ARG A 801 -3.11 -3.05 -42.38
C ARG A 801 -2.31 -2.63 -41.14
N LEU A 802 -2.46 -1.36 -40.73
CA LEU A 802 -1.81 -0.82 -39.53
C LEU A 802 -2.36 -1.47 -38.25
N THR A 803 -3.69 -1.62 -38.13
CA THR A 803 -4.34 -2.30 -37.01
C THR A 803 -3.86 -3.74 -36.86
N ALA A 804 -3.67 -4.48 -37.96
CA ALA A 804 -3.16 -5.85 -37.91
C ALA A 804 -1.74 -5.94 -37.31
N LEU A 805 -0.90 -4.92 -37.51
CA LEU A 805 0.43 -4.86 -36.90
C LEU A 805 0.35 -4.57 -35.41
N LEU A 806 -0.54 -3.67 -34.98
CA LEU A 806 -0.75 -3.37 -33.56
C LEU A 806 -1.34 -4.56 -32.79
N VAL A 807 -2.33 -5.24 -33.36
CA VAL A 807 -2.89 -6.49 -32.78
C VAL A 807 -1.80 -7.56 -32.65
N HIS A 808 -0.92 -7.68 -33.65
CA HIS A 808 0.21 -8.60 -33.55
C HIS A 808 1.20 -8.17 -32.46
N ALA A 809 1.53 -6.87 -32.37
CA ALA A 809 2.43 -6.34 -31.36
C ALA A 809 1.89 -6.57 -29.94
N ASP A 810 0.63 -6.25 -29.69
CA ASP A 810 -0.07 -6.49 -28.41
C ASP A 810 -0.05 -7.99 -28.04
N GLY A 811 -0.33 -8.87 -28.99
CA GLY A 811 -0.22 -10.31 -28.79
C GLY A 811 1.20 -10.80 -28.46
N GLN A 812 2.25 -10.11 -28.93
CA GLN A 812 3.63 -10.39 -28.55
C GLN A 812 3.97 -9.85 -27.16
N VAL A 813 3.49 -8.65 -26.79
CA VAL A 813 3.63 -8.08 -25.45
C VAL A 813 3.01 -9.00 -24.40
N ARG A 814 1.74 -9.40 -24.59
CA ARG A 814 1.04 -10.34 -23.69
C ARG A 814 1.68 -11.73 -23.64
N GLY A 815 2.44 -12.09 -24.68
CA GLY A 815 3.23 -13.29 -24.74
C GLY A 815 4.62 -13.17 -24.11
N GLY A 816 5.00 -12.00 -23.60
CA GLY A 816 6.32 -11.71 -23.05
C GLY A 816 7.43 -11.71 -24.10
N ASN A 817 7.15 -11.32 -25.35
CA ASN A 817 8.15 -11.27 -26.44
C ASN A 817 8.37 -9.83 -26.90
N ALA A 818 9.18 -9.09 -26.13
CA ALA A 818 9.44 -7.67 -26.36
C ALA A 818 10.06 -7.38 -27.74
N ASP A 819 11.02 -8.20 -28.17
CA ASP A 819 11.69 -8.06 -29.48
C ASP A 819 10.73 -8.21 -30.66
N ALA A 820 9.84 -9.19 -30.60
CA ALA A 820 8.86 -9.41 -31.65
C ALA A 820 7.79 -8.30 -31.67
N ALA A 821 7.39 -7.79 -30.50
CA ALA A 821 6.52 -6.63 -30.37
C ALA A 821 7.16 -5.38 -30.99
N ALA A 822 8.39 -5.05 -30.59
CA ALA A 822 9.16 -3.95 -31.16
C ALA A 822 9.37 -4.12 -32.67
N GLY A 823 9.62 -5.34 -33.15
CA GLY A 823 9.70 -5.65 -34.58
C GLY A 823 8.40 -5.38 -35.34
N ALA A 824 7.24 -5.65 -34.74
CA ALA A 824 5.94 -5.33 -35.30
C ALA A 824 5.68 -3.82 -35.33
N LEU A 825 6.05 -3.10 -34.27
CA LEU A 825 5.92 -1.64 -34.18
C LEU A 825 6.85 -0.91 -35.17
N ARG A 826 8.09 -1.37 -35.37
CA ARG A 826 8.97 -0.81 -36.41
C ARG A 826 8.38 -0.97 -37.81
N ARG A 827 7.71 -2.10 -38.10
CA ARG A 827 6.97 -2.29 -39.35
C ARG A 827 5.75 -1.38 -39.43
N PHE A 828 5.09 -1.10 -38.31
CA PHE A 828 3.98 -0.13 -38.25
C PHE A 828 4.47 1.26 -38.63
N VAL A 829 5.56 1.73 -38.01
CA VAL A 829 6.18 3.04 -38.31
C VAL A 829 6.55 3.14 -39.79
N GLN A 830 7.23 2.14 -40.35
CA GLN A 830 7.58 2.10 -41.79
C GLN A 830 6.35 2.19 -42.72
N GLN A 831 5.19 1.70 -42.29
CA GLN A 831 3.98 1.71 -43.10
C GLN A 831 3.15 3.00 -42.99
N LEU A 832 3.45 3.86 -42.01
CA LEU A 832 2.88 5.20 -41.93
C LEU A 832 3.33 6.10 -43.10
N ASP A 833 4.41 5.73 -43.79
CA ASP A 833 4.93 6.51 -44.93
C ASP A 833 4.03 6.52 -46.17
N GLY A 834 2.98 5.72 -46.19
CA GLY A 834 2.04 5.63 -47.30
C GLY A 834 1.27 6.93 -47.60
N PRO A 835 0.79 7.12 -48.84
CA PRO A 835 0.07 8.32 -49.28
C PRO A 835 -1.36 8.43 -48.71
N GLY A 836 -1.69 7.63 -47.69
CA GLY A 836 -3.01 7.58 -47.05
C GLY A 836 -3.02 8.01 -45.59
N VAL A 837 -1.90 8.53 -45.11
CA VAL A 837 -1.68 9.01 -43.75
C VAL A 837 -1.23 10.46 -43.87
N SER A 838 -1.93 11.38 -43.20
CA SER A 838 -1.57 12.81 -43.17
C SER A 838 -0.21 12.99 -42.47
N ALA A 839 0.46 14.13 -42.71
CA ALA A 839 1.74 14.41 -42.08
C ALA A 839 1.64 14.48 -40.55
N ALA A 840 0.55 15.05 -40.04
CA ALA A 840 0.27 15.14 -38.60
C ALA A 840 0.05 13.76 -37.98
N ALA A 841 -0.83 12.94 -38.57
CA ALA A 841 -1.05 11.58 -38.07
C ALA A 841 0.20 10.71 -38.17
N ARG A 842 1.03 10.88 -39.21
CA ARG A 842 2.32 10.19 -39.31
C ARG A 842 3.23 10.55 -38.15
N ALA A 843 3.38 11.83 -37.83
CA ALA A 843 4.25 12.28 -36.74
C ALA A 843 3.77 11.76 -35.39
N ALA A 844 2.47 11.91 -35.08
CA ALA A 844 1.90 11.47 -33.81
C ALA A 844 1.97 9.94 -33.62
N LEU A 845 1.52 9.16 -34.60
CA LEU A 845 1.52 7.70 -34.51
C LEU A 845 2.95 7.12 -34.53
N ALA A 846 3.88 7.73 -35.27
CA ALA A 846 5.28 7.29 -35.26
C ALA A 846 5.92 7.58 -33.91
N TYR A 847 5.71 8.78 -33.34
CA TYR A 847 6.23 9.12 -32.02
C TYR A 847 5.74 8.17 -30.94
N GLN A 848 4.43 7.90 -30.88
CA GLN A 848 3.87 6.96 -29.91
C GLN A 848 4.44 5.55 -30.10
N ALA A 849 4.50 5.04 -31.34
CA ALA A 849 5.09 3.74 -31.62
C ALA A 849 6.57 3.66 -31.26
N ASP A 850 7.36 4.70 -31.55
CA ASP A 850 8.78 4.78 -31.20
C ASP A 850 8.99 4.89 -29.69
N SER A 851 8.12 5.58 -28.95
CA SER A 851 8.12 5.59 -27.49
C SER A 851 7.86 4.19 -26.93
N ILE A 852 6.90 3.45 -27.48
CA ILE A 852 6.65 2.05 -27.07
C ILE A 852 7.83 1.17 -27.42
N ILE A 853 8.47 1.35 -28.59
CA ILE A 853 9.67 0.60 -28.95
C ILE A 853 10.78 0.85 -27.93
N ARG A 854 11.01 2.10 -27.51
CA ARG A 854 12.03 2.43 -26.48
C ARG A 854 11.74 1.79 -25.13
N MET A 855 10.47 1.70 -24.71
CA MET A 855 10.11 0.99 -23.47
C MET A 855 10.26 -0.53 -23.57
N LEU A 856 10.27 -1.10 -24.78
CA LEU A 856 10.39 -2.55 -25.01
C LEU A 856 11.85 -3.02 -25.18
N THR A 857 12.80 -2.13 -25.50
CA THR A 857 14.16 -2.48 -25.94
C THR A 857 15.21 -1.64 -25.26
#